data_AF-A0A085ETY9-F1
#
_entry.id   AF-A0A085ETY9-F1
#
_cell.length_a   1.000
_cell.length_b   1.000
_cell.length_c   1.000
_cell.angle_alpha   90.00
_cell.angle_beta   90.00
_cell.angle_gamma   90.00
#
_symmetry.space_group_name_H-M   'P 1'
#
loop_
_entity.id
_entity.type
_entity.pdbx_description
1 polymer ?
#
loop_
_entity_poly.entity_id
_entity_poly.type
_entity_poly.pdbx_seq_one_letter_code
_entity_poly.pdbx_strand_id
1 'polypeptide(L)'
;MNLTRRHFLAAATGILASHAGGHALAASNVAYVAPGGEGDGTSWEDAASITALPQLIKMVGPGGLIALLAEGQYEVAEPIEISGANGAEITIFGSSRNLGPRTARIVGTRRAWTSGKVNAAQFGGNTLFTLGQNGSNLRLANLDIRNVGCVLDMSGRRARNIVIENVAFTNIRDGIYTDDGSAISNVTIRNFSGRGFSKKAIRFHGRCSNWSIENCELDSGQQYGDNFAVGIECHDSANGLRIIGGFTANCLDQRSDEDKYWNGDGVASERGNSNILIQNHRSHGNSDGGYDLKSEGTRLVNCVSQDNKRNFRIWGGSGRNPIELQGCSSIAPRDRGGVGSSHHMWLSGAEGDNRSAASVVWRNGVLSGGSADVAIYAEGGNVAVHLVDTDTSRLPRSMKLFSASADSSKILVGSAAGNGADLVLTESPIIAIAGAHLTIPLKADGDVSWRLAEQEGDLGLDLDGATLTLDVPDGSTGGLVLLQARDSRGVALEKELAVQVRENPLGAGAVLALAFAPAATANAVTDAVGLNQPVLSGKASFRDGGLRFSGNDVYVEIPSSANFHLDGSFVIHLRFSLDASNQADEIDIMSNWQLSSNKRAFVFRVDREKRLNFAWSTDGRARDGNFIRGAQLAYERIYDVIASKADDGHIELIIDGVLAGRSSEPVEALHASPVPLRVSGRANGDATGIGTLYALEIYKGRSDLPPPTS
;
A
#
# COMPACT_ATOMS: atom_id res chain seq x y z
N MET A 1 -29.49 9.14 19.90
CA MET A 1 -29.75 10.49 20.45
C MET A 1 -29.89 11.43 19.25
N ASN A 2 -31.13 11.80 18.89
CA ASN A 2 -31.42 12.57 17.66
C ASN A 2 -31.15 14.06 17.91
N LEU A 3 -29.93 14.52 17.60
CA LEU A 3 -29.57 15.94 17.61
C LEU A 3 -30.08 16.58 16.32
N THR A 4 -31.18 17.34 16.42
CA THR A 4 -31.77 18.07 15.29
C THR A 4 -30.98 19.33 14.95
N ARG A 5 -30.91 19.62 13.65
CA ARG A 5 -30.26 20.72 12.88
C ARG A 5 -30.29 22.15 13.48
N ARG A 6 -31.07 22.42 14.54
CA ARG A 6 -31.22 23.76 15.14
C ARG A 6 -30.16 24.14 16.18
N HIS A 7 -29.41 23.18 16.74
CA HIS A 7 -28.44 23.49 17.79
C HIS A 7 -27.05 23.90 17.27
N PHE A 8 -26.73 23.69 15.99
CA PHE A 8 -25.44 24.09 15.41
C PHE A 8 -25.39 25.56 14.97
N LEU A 9 -26.54 26.17 14.67
CA LEU A 9 -26.63 27.56 14.20
C LEU A 9 -26.48 28.61 15.32
N ALA A 10 -26.62 28.23 16.59
CA ALA A 10 -26.49 29.15 17.73
C ALA A 10 -25.06 29.26 18.28
N ALA A 11 -24.15 28.34 17.93
CA ALA A 11 -22.74 28.39 18.35
C ALA A 11 -21.82 29.07 17.32
N ALA A 12 -22.26 29.19 16.05
CA ALA A 12 -21.48 29.82 14.98
C ALA A 12 -21.61 31.36 14.94
N THR A 13 -22.63 31.94 15.58
CA THR A 13 -22.82 33.39 15.65
C THR A 13 -21.89 34.09 16.64
N GLY A 14 -21.20 33.34 17.52
CA GLY A 14 -20.32 33.91 18.56
C GLY A 14 -18.85 34.10 18.18
N ILE A 15 -18.39 33.59 17.04
CA ILE A 15 -16.95 33.60 16.64
C ILE A 15 -16.68 34.52 15.43
N LEU A 16 -17.68 35.28 14.96
CA LEU A 16 -17.53 36.19 13.81
C LEU A 16 -17.09 37.63 14.18
N ALA A 17 -16.77 37.92 15.43
CA ALA A 17 -16.53 39.30 15.88
C ALA A 17 -15.06 39.73 16.09
N SER A 18 -14.06 38.87 15.89
CA SER A 18 -12.68 39.19 16.35
C SER A 18 -11.63 39.43 15.25
N HIS A 19 -12.02 39.93 14.07
CA HIS A 19 -11.06 40.45 13.05
C HIS A 19 -11.47 41.83 12.48
N ALA A 20 -12.22 42.62 13.23
CA ALA A 20 -12.39 44.05 12.95
C ALA A 20 -11.14 44.84 13.40
N GLY A 21 -9.98 44.47 12.87
CA GLY A 21 -8.82 45.37 12.86
C GLY A 21 -9.13 46.47 11.87
N GLY A 22 -9.58 47.62 12.37
CA GLY A 22 -9.90 48.81 11.59
C GLY A 22 -8.65 49.38 10.92
N HIS A 23 -8.21 48.76 9.83
CA HIS A 23 -7.52 49.48 8.78
C HIS A 23 -8.57 50.38 8.13
N ALA A 24 -8.42 51.69 8.28
CA ALA A 24 -9.13 52.65 7.46
C ALA A 24 -8.85 52.27 6.00
N LEU A 25 -9.86 51.71 5.33
CA LEU A 25 -9.80 51.38 3.91
C LEU A 25 -9.49 52.69 3.16
N ALA A 26 -8.26 52.83 2.68
CA ALA A 26 -7.97 53.77 1.62
C ALA A 26 -9.00 53.49 0.51
N ALA A 27 -9.72 54.53 0.06
CA ALA A 27 -10.91 54.43 -0.78
C ALA A 27 -10.78 53.30 -1.82
N SER A 28 -11.36 52.13 -1.52
CA SER A 28 -11.30 50.98 -2.41
C SER A 28 -12.08 51.34 -3.66
N ASN A 29 -11.46 51.24 -4.84
CA ASN A 29 -12.20 51.34 -6.09
C ASN A 29 -13.28 50.25 -6.07
N VAL A 30 -14.54 50.65 -6.19
CA VAL A 30 -15.68 49.73 -6.21
C VAL A 30 -16.30 49.75 -7.59
N ALA A 31 -16.61 48.56 -8.11
CA ALA A 31 -17.45 48.39 -9.28
C ALA A 31 -18.79 47.75 -8.90
N TYR A 32 -19.86 48.13 -9.60
CA TYR A 32 -21.20 47.61 -9.37
C TYR A 32 -21.68 46.82 -10.59
N VAL A 33 -22.32 45.68 -10.33
CA VAL A 33 -22.83 44.78 -11.36
C VAL A 33 -24.27 44.42 -11.04
N ALA A 34 -25.19 44.55 -12.00
CA ALA A 34 -26.61 44.23 -11.84
C ALA A 34 -27.07 43.17 -12.86
N PRO A 35 -28.11 42.35 -12.57
CA PRO A 35 -28.59 41.31 -13.48
C PRO A 35 -28.94 41.79 -14.90
N GLY A 36 -29.45 43.02 -15.03
CA GLY A 36 -29.71 43.69 -16.31
C GLY A 36 -28.92 44.99 -16.46
N GLY A 37 -27.73 45.06 -15.86
CA GLY A 37 -26.89 46.26 -15.93
C GLY A 37 -26.38 46.52 -17.35
N GLU A 38 -26.45 47.77 -17.78
CA GLU A 38 -26.00 48.23 -19.10
C GLU A 38 -24.94 49.35 -18.99
N GLY A 39 -24.58 49.76 -17.76
CA GLY A 39 -23.63 50.84 -17.50
C GLY A 39 -22.17 50.37 -17.46
N ASP A 40 -21.30 51.25 -16.98
CA ASP A 40 -19.85 51.04 -16.89
C ASP A 40 -19.37 50.47 -15.54
N GLY A 41 -20.28 50.36 -14.57
CA GLY A 41 -20.04 49.82 -13.24
C GLY A 41 -19.44 50.81 -12.25
N THR A 42 -19.31 52.11 -12.59
CA THR A 42 -18.72 53.12 -11.69
C THR A 42 -19.65 53.55 -10.55
N SER A 43 -20.96 53.38 -10.72
CA SER A 43 -22.00 53.69 -9.74
C SER A 43 -23.06 52.58 -9.71
N TRP A 44 -23.98 52.62 -8.74
CA TRP A 44 -25.09 51.66 -8.74
C TRP A 44 -26.13 52.01 -9.82
N GLU A 45 -26.29 53.28 -10.15
CA GLU A 45 -27.14 53.78 -11.24
C GLU A 45 -26.62 53.28 -12.60
N ASP A 46 -25.31 53.25 -12.75
CA ASP A 46 -24.59 52.82 -13.95
C ASP A 46 -23.99 51.41 -13.78
N ALA A 47 -24.66 50.53 -13.02
CA ALA A 47 -24.16 49.18 -12.80
C ALA A 47 -23.99 48.42 -14.14
N ALA A 48 -22.86 47.74 -14.29
CA ALA A 48 -22.52 46.99 -15.48
C ALA A 48 -23.18 45.61 -15.52
N SER A 49 -23.15 44.98 -16.70
CA SER A 49 -23.47 43.56 -16.86
C SER A 49 -22.41 42.67 -16.20
N ILE A 50 -22.80 41.47 -15.74
CA ILE A 50 -21.87 40.48 -15.20
C ILE A 50 -20.82 40.02 -16.21
N THR A 51 -21.12 40.12 -17.52
CA THR A 51 -20.15 39.80 -18.58
C THR A 51 -18.99 40.81 -18.64
N ALA A 52 -19.11 41.97 -17.98
CA ALA A 52 -18.06 42.99 -17.91
C ALA A 52 -17.02 42.75 -16.79
N LEU A 53 -17.14 41.66 -16.01
CA LEU A 53 -16.19 41.34 -14.92
C LEU A 53 -14.70 41.43 -15.32
N PRO A 54 -14.24 40.92 -16.49
CA PRO A 54 -12.84 41.07 -16.89
C PRO A 54 -12.36 42.53 -16.97
N GLN A 55 -13.23 43.44 -17.42
CA GLN A 55 -12.95 44.87 -17.55
C GLN A 55 -13.00 45.54 -16.17
N LEU A 56 -14.00 45.20 -15.35
CA LEU A 56 -14.17 45.78 -14.01
C LEU A 56 -13.03 45.39 -13.08
N ILE A 57 -12.51 44.17 -13.17
CA ILE A 57 -11.31 43.73 -12.45
C ILE A 57 -10.12 44.65 -12.74
N LYS A 58 -9.91 44.99 -14.02
CA LYS A 58 -8.83 45.91 -14.43
C LYS A 58 -9.08 47.33 -13.92
N MET A 59 -10.34 47.77 -13.92
CA MET A 59 -10.75 49.09 -13.46
C MET A 59 -10.50 49.26 -11.96
N VAL A 60 -10.91 48.30 -11.13
CA VAL A 60 -10.78 48.43 -9.67
C VAL A 60 -9.35 48.22 -9.20
N GLY A 61 -8.58 47.36 -9.90
CA GLY A 61 -7.20 47.05 -9.57
C GLY A 61 -7.03 46.27 -8.26
N PRO A 62 -5.78 46.04 -7.81
CA PRO A 62 -5.50 45.31 -6.57
C PRO A 62 -6.17 45.95 -5.35
N GLY A 63 -6.80 45.13 -4.49
CA GLY A 63 -7.57 45.61 -3.33
C GLY A 63 -8.98 46.13 -3.67
N GLY A 64 -9.35 46.12 -4.96
CA GLY A 64 -10.64 46.57 -5.44
C GLY A 64 -11.79 45.62 -5.11
N LEU A 65 -13.00 46.19 -5.12
CA LEU A 65 -14.24 45.48 -4.81
C LEU A 65 -15.15 45.46 -6.04
N ILE A 66 -15.78 44.32 -6.31
CA ILE A 66 -16.83 44.19 -7.33
C ILE A 66 -18.10 43.64 -6.66
N ALA A 67 -19.10 44.51 -6.55
CA ALA A 67 -20.37 44.23 -5.89
C ALA A 67 -21.41 43.72 -6.90
N LEU A 68 -21.74 42.43 -6.80
CA LEU A 68 -22.85 41.81 -7.53
C LEU A 68 -24.16 42.10 -6.77
N LEU A 69 -24.97 43.03 -7.26
CA LEU A 69 -26.24 43.41 -6.66
C LEU A 69 -27.25 42.25 -6.61
N ALA A 70 -27.65 41.86 -5.40
CA ALA A 70 -28.62 40.80 -5.14
C ALA A 70 -30.08 41.25 -5.34
N GLU A 71 -30.40 41.76 -6.53
CA GLU A 71 -31.72 42.30 -6.93
C GLU A 71 -32.40 41.48 -8.03
N GLY A 72 -31.95 40.25 -8.26
CA GLY A 72 -32.48 39.35 -9.28
C GLY A 72 -31.59 38.13 -9.45
N GLN A 73 -31.67 37.50 -10.62
CA GLN A 73 -30.78 36.38 -11.01
C GLN A 73 -29.93 36.78 -12.22
N TYR A 74 -28.64 36.49 -12.15
CA TYR A 74 -27.73 36.64 -13.27
C TYR A 74 -27.81 35.39 -14.14
N GLU A 75 -28.26 35.53 -15.38
CA GLU A 75 -28.24 34.46 -16.37
C GLU A 75 -26.89 34.45 -17.08
N VAL A 76 -26.12 33.38 -16.93
CA VAL A 76 -24.78 33.27 -17.52
C VAL A 76 -24.71 32.05 -18.41
N ALA A 77 -24.70 32.29 -19.72
CA ALA A 77 -24.60 31.23 -20.73
C ALA A 77 -23.16 30.87 -21.10
N GLU A 78 -22.28 31.87 -21.13
CA GLU A 78 -20.88 31.73 -21.55
C GLU A 78 -19.93 31.88 -20.36
N PRO A 79 -18.76 31.19 -20.38
CA PRO A 79 -17.76 31.34 -19.33
C PRO A 79 -17.26 32.78 -19.21
N ILE A 80 -17.12 33.25 -17.97
CA ILE A 80 -16.57 34.56 -17.66
C ILE A 80 -15.15 34.38 -17.13
N GLU A 81 -14.17 34.97 -17.82
CA GLU A 81 -12.80 34.98 -17.33
C GLU A 81 -12.68 35.94 -16.13
N ILE A 82 -12.20 35.42 -15.01
CA ILE A 82 -11.87 36.22 -13.83
C ILE A 82 -10.41 36.01 -13.48
N SER A 83 -9.72 37.08 -13.13
CA SER A 83 -8.30 37.01 -12.77
C SER A 83 -8.03 38.01 -11.66
N GLY A 84 -7.47 37.56 -10.55
CA GLY A 84 -6.94 38.51 -9.57
C GLY A 84 -5.69 39.21 -10.12
N ALA A 85 -5.10 40.08 -9.31
CA ALA A 85 -3.89 40.82 -9.68
C ALA A 85 -2.77 40.57 -8.68
N ASN A 86 -1.53 40.83 -9.07
CA ASN A 86 -0.43 40.90 -8.09
C ASN A 86 -0.70 42.04 -7.11
N GLY A 87 -0.54 41.76 -5.81
CA GLY A 87 -0.77 42.74 -4.74
C GLY A 87 -1.92 42.33 -3.83
N ALA A 88 -2.73 43.32 -3.44
CA ALA A 88 -3.90 43.10 -2.58
C ALA A 88 -5.01 42.32 -3.30
N GLU A 89 -5.75 41.52 -2.52
CA GLU A 89 -6.86 40.69 -2.98
C GLU A 89 -7.95 41.52 -3.67
N ILE A 90 -8.42 41.05 -4.83
CA ILE A 90 -9.63 41.55 -5.48
C ILE A 90 -10.82 40.72 -5.00
N THR A 91 -11.90 41.38 -4.56
CA THR A 91 -13.10 40.69 -4.06
C THR A 91 -14.28 40.86 -5.00
N ILE A 92 -14.82 39.75 -5.51
CA ILE A 92 -16.09 39.69 -6.23
C ILE A 92 -17.11 39.06 -5.29
N PHE A 93 -18.16 39.80 -4.95
CA PHE A 93 -19.10 39.35 -3.93
C PHE A 93 -20.53 39.76 -4.17
N GLY A 94 -21.47 38.92 -3.72
CA GLY A 94 -22.87 39.30 -3.61
C GLY A 94 -23.07 40.42 -2.58
N SER A 95 -23.80 41.46 -2.97
CA SER A 95 -23.97 42.68 -2.19
C SER A 95 -25.37 43.28 -2.30
N SER A 96 -25.74 44.05 -1.27
CA SER A 96 -26.77 45.09 -1.36
C SER A 96 -26.19 46.38 -1.95
N ARG A 97 -27.05 47.37 -2.25
CA ARG A 97 -26.61 48.69 -2.76
C ARG A 97 -25.66 49.43 -1.81
N ASN A 98 -25.78 49.19 -0.50
CA ASN A 98 -24.94 49.82 0.53
C ASN A 98 -23.65 49.03 0.82
N LEU A 99 -23.21 48.17 -0.12
CA LEU A 99 -22.05 47.30 0.03
C LEU A 99 -22.12 46.27 1.20
N GLY A 100 -23.30 46.11 1.79
CA GLY A 100 -23.55 45.07 2.79
C GLY A 100 -23.67 43.69 2.13
N PRO A 101 -23.03 42.62 2.68
CA PRO A 101 -23.09 41.27 2.12
C PRO A 101 -24.52 40.77 1.90
N ARG A 102 -24.81 40.30 0.68
CA ARG A 102 -26.11 39.70 0.34
C ARG A 102 -25.93 38.67 -0.78
N THR A 103 -26.60 37.52 -0.70
CA THR A 103 -26.37 36.46 -1.68
C THR A 103 -26.83 36.85 -3.09
N ALA A 104 -25.90 36.93 -4.04
CA ALA A 104 -26.20 37.10 -5.46
C ALA A 104 -26.48 35.75 -6.11
N ARG A 105 -27.60 35.62 -6.82
CA ARG A 105 -27.98 34.37 -7.49
C ARG A 105 -27.51 34.34 -8.94
N ILE A 106 -26.75 33.31 -9.31
CA ILE A 106 -26.27 33.09 -10.67
C ILE A 106 -26.84 31.77 -11.19
N VAL A 107 -27.40 31.79 -12.40
CA VAL A 107 -28.03 30.64 -13.04
C VAL A 107 -27.33 30.36 -14.37
N GLY A 108 -26.92 29.10 -14.56
CA GLY A 108 -26.30 28.62 -15.79
C GLY A 108 -27.26 27.86 -16.70
N THR A 109 -26.68 27.16 -17.68
CA THR A 109 -27.41 26.46 -18.77
C THR A 109 -27.64 24.97 -18.52
N ARG A 110 -27.20 24.43 -17.39
CA ARG A 110 -27.38 23.00 -17.09
C ARG A 110 -28.86 22.68 -16.95
N ARG A 111 -29.28 21.51 -17.43
CA ARG A 111 -30.65 21.01 -17.25
C ARG A 111 -31.01 21.03 -15.76
N ALA A 112 -32.12 21.69 -15.41
CA ALA A 112 -32.58 21.81 -14.04
C ALA A 112 -32.84 20.44 -13.38
N TRP A 113 -32.41 20.31 -12.12
CA TRP A 113 -32.66 19.14 -11.28
C TRP A 113 -33.66 19.49 -10.18
N THR A 114 -34.63 18.60 -9.94
CA THR A 114 -35.71 18.83 -8.98
C THR A 114 -35.47 18.14 -7.64
N SER A 115 -35.05 16.87 -7.62
CA SER A 115 -34.48 16.14 -6.48
C SER A 115 -34.29 14.65 -6.82
N GLY A 116 -33.64 13.91 -5.90
CA GLY A 116 -33.61 12.45 -5.92
C GLY A 116 -32.62 11.84 -6.90
N LYS A 117 -32.55 10.50 -6.84
CA LYS A 117 -31.66 9.66 -7.65
C LYS A 117 -31.97 9.81 -9.14
N VAL A 118 -31.00 10.26 -9.93
CA VAL A 118 -31.18 10.55 -11.36
C VAL A 118 -29.89 10.35 -12.16
N ASN A 119 -30.03 9.87 -13.40
CA ASN A 119 -28.92 9.82 -14.35
C ASN A 119 -28.67 11.23 -14.93
N ALA A 120 -27.52 11.81 -14.60
CA ALA A 120 -27.09 13.15 -14.97
C ALA A 120 -26.19 13.20 -16.22
N ALA A 121 -25.97 12.07 -16.91
CA ALA A 121 -25.08 11.98 -18.08
C ALA A 121 -25.40 13.00 -19.19
N GLN A 122 -26.67 13.39 -19.30
CA GLN A 122 -27.17 14.30 -20.34
C GLN A 122 -27.54 15.70 -19.82
N PHE A 123 -27.11 16.08 -18.61
CA PHE A 123 -27.52 17.36 -18.03
C PHE A 123 -26.77 18.56 -18.63
N GLY A 124 -25.58 18.36 -19.23
CA GLY A 124 -24.79 19.42 -19.87
C GLY A 124 -24.37 20.55 -18.90
N GLY A 125 -24.34 21.79 -19.38
CA GLY A 125 -24.10 22.99 -18.58
C GLY A 125 -22.78 23.70 -18.90
N ASN A 126 -22.78 25.02 -18.78
CA ASN A 126 -21.63 25.89 -19.00
C ASN A 126 -20.63 25.88 -17.82
N THR A 127 -19.38 26.25 -18.09
CA THR A 127 -18.49 26.77 -17.05
C THR A 127 -18.92 28.19 -16.71
N LEU A 128 -19.06 28.50 -15.43
CA LEU A 128 -19.41 29.84 -14.97
C LEU A 128 -18.19 30.76 -14.98
N PHE A 129 -17.16 30.42 -14.20
CA PHE A 129 -15.92 31.18 -14.14
C PHE A 129 -14.73 30.37 -14.63
N THR A 130 -13.87 31.01 -15.42
CA THR A 130 -12.54 30.49 -15.77
C THR A 130 -11.49 31.40 -15.15
N LEU A 131 -10.51 30.82 -14.47
CA LEU A 131 -9.40 31.59 -13.94
C LEU A 131 -8.45 32.00 -15.08
N GLY A 132 -8.23 33.31 -15.21
CA GLY A 132 -7.29 33.88 -16.18
C GLY A 132 -5.83 33.48 -15.89
N GLN A 133 -4.95 33.73 -16.87
CA GLN A 133 -3.52 33.47 -16.70
C GLN A 133 -2.95 34.28 -15.53
N ASN A 134 -2.22 33.61 -14.64
CA ASN A 134 -1.63 34.18 -13.42
C ASN A 134 -2.65 34.79 -12.43
N GLY A 135 -3.92 34.43 -12.48
CA GLY A 135 -4.97 34.97 -11.62
C GLY A 135 -4.81 34.60 -10.14
N SER A 136 -4.03 35.40 -9.40
CA SER A 136 -3.77 35.23 -7.96
C SER A 136 -4.41 36.34 -7.14
N ASN A 137 -4.58 36.16 -5.83
CA ASN A 137 -5.17 37.15 -4.91
C ASN A 137 -6.61 37.51 -5.32
N LEU A 138 -7.48 36.50 -5.34
CA LEU A 138 -8.87 36.61 -5.77
C LEU A 138 -9.79 36.01 -4.72
N ARG A 139 -10.88 36.73 -4.42
CA ARG A 139 -11.93 36.25 -3.53
C ARG A 139 -13.29 36.25 -4.21
N LEU A 140 -13.99 35.12 -4.09
CA LEU A 140 -15.39 34.95 -4.49
C LEU A 140 -16.23 34.76 -3.22
N ALA A 141 -17.24 35.62 -3.02
CA ALA A 141 -18.04 35.57 -1.79
C ALA A 141 -19.55 35.76 -1.99
N ASN A 142 -20.36 35.12 -1.13
CA ASN A 142 -21.81 35.36 -1.00
C ASN A 142 -22.58 35.10 -2.30
N LEU A 143 -22.46 33.89 -2.86
CA LEU A 143 -23.08 33.51 -4.13
C LEU A 143 -24.08 32.35 -3.95
N ASP A 144 -25.15 32.30 -4.72
CA ASP A 144 -26.06 31.15 -4.89
C ASP A 144 -26.01 30.72 -6.36
N ILE A 145 -25.29 29.64 -6.64
CA ILE A 145 -24.97 29.20 -7.99
C ILE A 145 -25.85 28.00 -8.36
N ARG A 146 -26.56 28.10 -9.47
CA ARG A 146 -27.53 27.08 -9.88
C ARG A 146 -27.31 26.64 -11.31
N ASN A 147 -27.49 25.34 -11.55
CA ASN A 147 -27.58 24.80 -12.90
C ASN A 147 -26.35 25.15 -13.76
N VAL A 148 -25.14 24.91 -13.24
CA VAL A 148 -23.89 25.12 -13.99
C VAL A 148 -23.19 23.79 -14.26
N GLY A 149 -22.43 23.70 -15.35
CA GLY A 149 -21.47 22.63 -15.55
C GLY A 149 -20.36 22.74 -14.50
N CYS A 150 -19.54 23.79 -14.59
CA CYS A 150 -18.43 24.03 -13.66
C CYS A 150 -18.60 25.37 -12.94
N VAL A 151 -18.40 25.45 -11.62
CA VAL A 151 -18.44 26.74 -10.90
C VAL A 151 -17.19 27.56 -11.19
N LEU A 152 -16.00 27.00 -10.94
CA LEU A 152 -14.72 27.66 -11.18
C LEU A 152 -13.72 26.67 -11.80
N ASP A 153 -13.29 26.98 -13.01
CA ASP A 153 -12.28 26.24 -13.76
C ASP A 153 -10.89 26.88 -13.63
N MET A 154 -9.96 26.15 -13.02
CA MET A 154 -8.56 26.51 -12.82
C MET A 154 -7.60 25.53 -13.54
N SER A 155 -8.09 24.78 -14.53
CA SER A 155 -7.30 23.86 -15.37
C SER A 155 -6.06 24.52 -15.99
N GLY A 156 -4.91 23.85 -15.92
CA GLY A 156 -3.65 24.31 -16.52
C GLY A 156 -3.10 25.64 -15.96
N ARG A 157 -3.69 26.17 -14.88
CA ARG A 157 -3.32 27.50 -14.34
C ARG A 157 -2.26 27.40 -13.25
N ARG A 158 -1.54 28.51 -13.09
CA ARG A 158 -0.63 28.77 -11.98
C ARG A 158 -1.11 29.99 -11.22
N ALA A 159 -1.48 29.81 -9.97
CA ALA A 159 -2.03 30.89 -9.15
C ALA A 159 -1.81 30.63 -7.66
N ARG A 160 -2.03 31.68 -6.86
CA ARG A 160 -2.02 31.57 -5.41
C ARG A 160 -3.03 32.49 -4.74
N ASN A 161 -3.30 32.24 -3.46
CA ASN A 161 -4.11 33.11 -2.60
C ASN A 161 -5.52 33.29 -3.18
N ILE A 162 -6.24 32.18 -3.31
CA ILE A 162 -7.63 32.16 -3.79
C ILE A 162 -8.55 31.89 -2.61
N VAL A 163 -9.57 32.71 -2.43
CA VAL A 163 -10.57 32.55 -1.37
C VAL A 163 -11.95 32.35 -2.01
N ILE A 164 -12.64 31.29 -1.60
CA ILE A 164 -14.00 31.00 -2.01
C ILE A 164 -14.81 30.84 -0.73
N GLU A 165 -15.80 31.69 -0.53
CA GLU A 165 -16.50 31.73 0.76
C GLU A 165 -17.99 32.01 0.68
N ASN A 166 -18.75 31.35 1.55
CA ASN A 166 -20.21 31.54 1.63
C ASN A 166 -20.89 31.39 0.26
N VAL A 167 -20.51 30.35 -0.48
CA VAL A 167 -21.04 30.04 -1.80
C VAL A 167 -21.95 28.82 -1.67
N ALA A 168 -23.23 29.02 -1.94
CA ALA A 168 -24.19 27.95 -2.07
C ALA A 168 -24.23 27.44 -3.52
N PHE A 169 -24.44 26.14 -3.70
CA PHE A 169 -24.71 25.59 -5.03
C PHE A 169 -25.94 24.67 -5.08
N THR A 170 -26.58 24.61 -6.24
CA THR A 170 -27.60 23.62 -6.56
C THR A 170 -27.41 23.13 -7.99
N ASN A 171 -27.38 21.81 -8.17
CA ASN A 171 -27.30 21.18 -9.49
C ASN A 171 -26.09 21.64 -10.31
N ILE A 172 -24.91 21.15 -9.93
CA ILE A 172 -23.66 21.41 -10.65
C ILE A 172 -23.11 20.11 -11.24
N ARG A 173 -22.17 20.18 -12.19
CA ARG A 173 -21.38 18.99 -12.55
C ARG A 173 -20.11 18.91 -11.73
N ASP A 174 -19.29 19.94 -11.87
CA ASP A 174 -18.06 20.17 -11.13
C ASP A 174 -18.19 21.48 -10.32
N GLY A 175 -17.66 21.52 -9.09
CA GLY A 175 -17.58 22.76 -8.33
C GLY A 175 -16.28 23.48 -8.66
N ILE A 176 -15.21 23.11 -7.96
CA ILE A 176 -13.87 23.66 -8.17
C ILE A 176 -13.05 22.67 -8.99
N TYR A 177 -12.60 23.09 -10.17
CA TYR A 177 -11.92 22.23 -11.13
C TYR A 177 -10.45 22.60 -11.29
N THR A 178 -9.57 21.60 -11.13
CA THR A 178 -8.14 21.62 -11.48
C THR A 178 -7.80 20.34 -12.22
N ASP A 179 -6.71 20.32 -12.96
CA ASP A 179 -6.18 19.14 -13.67
C ASP A 179 -4.70 18.90 -13.33
N ASP A 180 -4.07 17.95 -14.04
CA ASP A 180 -2.67 17.58 -13.89
C ASP A 180 -1.70 18.73 -14.25
N GLY A 181 -2.12 19.65 -15.12
CA GLY A 181 -1.39 20.86 -15.49
C GLY A 181 -1.45 21.99 -14.45
N SER A 182 -2.41 21.95 -13.52
CA SER A 182 -2.61 22.99 -12.49
C SER A 182 -1.46 23.03 -11.47
N ALA A 183 -1.10 24.25 -11.03
CA ALA A 183 -0.23 24.49 -9.89
C ALA A 183 -0.76 25.67 -9.06
N ILE A 184 -1.80 25.39 -8.26
CA ILE A 184 -2.53 26.38 -7.46
C ILE A 184 -2.16 26.22 -5.99
N SER A 185 -1.70 27.29 -5.35
CA SER A 185 -1.26 27.26 -3.95
C SER A 185 -2.06 28.19 -3.03
N ASN A 186 -2.08 27.91 -1.74
CA ASN A 186 -2.71 28.78 -0.73
C ASN A 186 -4.17 29.11 -1.06
N VAL A 187 -5.02 28.09 -1.12
CA VAL A 187 -6.45 28.24 -1.40
C VAL A 187 -7.25 28.01 -0.13
N THR A 188 -8.23 28.87 0.13
CA THR A 188 -9.22 28.68 1.20
C THR A 188 -10.60 28.56 0.59
N ILE A 189 -11.27 27.44 0.80
CA ILE A 189 -12.66 27.20 0.42
C ILE A 189 -13.44 27.01 1.71
N ARG A 190 -14.31 27.96 2.07
CA ARG A 190 -15.05 27.94 3.34
C ARG A 190 -16.54 28.13 3.14
N ASN A 191 -17.37 27.31 3.77
CA ASN A 191 -18.82 27.35 3.59
C ASN A 191 -19.24 27.25 2.11
N PHE A 192 -18.53 26.46 1.31
CA PHE A 192 -18.93 26.09 -0.05
C PHE A 192 -19.85 24.87 0.06
N SER A 193 -21.15 25.07 -0.04
CA SER A 193 -22.14 24.06 0.36
C SER A 193 -23.29 23.95 -0.61
N GLY A 194 -23.77 22.74 -0.86
CA GLY A 194 -24.84 22.57 -1.84
C GLY A 194 -25.21 21.14 -2.09
N ARG A 195 -26.19 20.98 -2.98
CA ARG A 195 -26.75 19.69 -3.34
C ARG A 195 -26.84 19.51 -4.85
N GLY A 196 -26.54 18.31 -5.32
CA GLY A 196 -26.74 17.91 -6.71
C GLY A 196 -25.50 18.08 -7.58
N PHE A 197 -24.30 17.69 -7.11
CA PHE A 197 -23.16 17.55 -8.02
C PHE A 197 -23.16 16.17 -8.68
N SER A 198 -22.89 16.08 -9.99
CA SER A 198 -22.86 14.81 -10.73
C SER A 198 -21.46 14.20 -10.92
N LYS A 199 -20.40 15.01 -10.82
CA LYS A 199 -19.03 14.56 -11.11
C LYS A 199 -18.05 14.79 -9.96
N LYS A 200 -17.52 15.99 -9.75
CA LYS A 200 -16.61 16.28 -8.62
C LYS A 200 -16.95 17.61 -7.96
N ALA A 201 -17.27 17.62 -6.67
CA ALA A 201 -17.53 18.91 -6.02
C ALA A 201 -16.25 19.74 -5.90
N ILE A 202 -15.13 19.12 -5.50
CA ILE A 202 -13.82 19.79 -5.43
C ILE A 202 -12.73 18.85 -5.97
N ARG A 203 -11.94 19.33 -6.92
CA ARG A 203 -10.71 18.70 -7.41
C ARG A 203 -9.49 19.42 -6.84
N PHE A 204 -8.55 18.66 -6.32
CA PHE A 204 -7.24 19.08 -5.87
C PHE A 204 -6.15 18.26 -6.60
N HIS A 205 -5.91 18.63 -7.87
CA HIS A 205 -5.08 17.88 -8.82
C HIS A 205 -3.77 18.60 -9.15
N GLY A 206 -2.89 17.94 -9.91
CA GLY A 206 -1.65 18.50 -10.43
C GLY A 206 -0.61 18.73 -9.33
N ARG A 207 -0.04 19.95 -9.31
CA ARG A 207 0.95 20.40 -8.31
C ARG A 207 0.35 21.40 -7.33
N CYS A 208 -0.94 21.26 -7.04
CA CYS A 208 -1.61 22.13 -6.08
C CYS A 208 -1.09 21.89 -4.66
N SER A 209 -1.05 22.94 -3.84
CA SER A 209 -0.53 22.84 -2.47
C SER A 209 -1.17 23.79 -1.47
N ASN A 210 -1.19 23.41 -0.19
CA ASN A 210 -1.68 24.26 0.91
C ASN A 210 -3.12 24.73 0.71
N TRP A 211 -4.04 23.80 0.49
CA TRP A 211 -5.47 24.09 0.42
C TRP A 211 -6.15 23.84 1.77
N SER A 212 -7.05 24.73 2.18
CA SER A 212 -7.95 24.54 3.32
C SER A 212 -9.39 24.50 2.82
N ILE A 213 -10.10 23.42 3.12
CA ILE A 213 -11.53 23.20 2.83
C ILE A 213 -12.26 23.14 4.17
N GLU A 214 -13.06 24.15 4.47
CA GLU A 214 -13.62 24.39 5.80
C GLU A 214 -15.15 24.44 5.77
N ASN A 215 -15.80 23.63 6.60
CA ASN A 215 -17.27 23.63 6.78
C ASN A 215 -18.04 23.55 5.44
N CYS A 216 -17.56 22.72 4.52
CA CYS A 216 -18.22 22.50 3.23
C CYS A 216 -19.17 21.30 3.32
N GLU A 217 -20.44 21.50 2.95
CA GLU A 217 -21.47 20.46 2.90
C GLU A 217 -21.73 20.07 1.43
N LEU A 218 -21.20 18.93 1.01
CA LEU A 218 -21.17 18.48 -0.38
C LEU A 218 -22.06 17.24 -0.53
N ASP A 219 -23.32 17.43 -0.96
CA ASP A 219 -24.24 16.32 -1.25
C ASP A 219 -24.41 16.14 -2.77
N SER A 220 -24.04 14.98 -3.31
CA SER A 220 -24.26 14.68 -4.74
C SER A 220 -25.76 14.62 -5.08
N GLY A 221 -26.62 14.44 -4.09
CA GLY A 221 -28.05 14.30 -4.29
C GLY A 221 -28.43 12.99 -4.98
N GLN A 222 -27.52 12.00 -5.00
CA GLN A 222 -27.65 10.73 -5.70
C GLN A 222 -27.70 10.88 -7.23
N GLN A 223 -27.07 11.92 -7.79
CA GLN A 223 -26.86 12.00 -9.23
C GLN A 223 -25.80 10.97 -9.65
N TYR A 224 -26.04 10.25 -10.76
CA TYR A 224 -25.13 9.23 -11.29
C TYR A 224 -24.99 9.34 -12.82
N GLY A 225 -24.16 8.50 -13.44
CA GLY A 225 -24.06 8.38 -14.91
C GLY A 225 -23.12 9.36 -15.62
N ASP A 226 -22.62 10.39 -14.95
CA ASP A 226 -21.65 11.36 -15.49
C ASP A 226 -20.21 11.03 -15.06
N ASN A 227 -19.80 9.77 -15.28
CA ASN A 227 -18.53 9.21 -14.78
C ASN A 227 -18.33 9.43 -13.26
N PHE A 228 -19.36 9.03 -12.51
CA PHE A 228 -19.51 8.96 -11.04
C PHE A 228 -19.15 10.21 -10.21
N ALA A 229 -19.96 10.44 -9.18
CA ALA A 229 -19.78 11.53 -8.24
C ALA A 229 -18.65 11.22 -7.24
N VAL A 230 -17.76 12.19 -6.96
CA VAL A 230 -16.88 12.17 -5.78
C VAL A 230 -16.95 13.54 -5.10
N GLY A 231 -16.98 13.58 -3.78
CA GLY A 231 -17.05 14.84 -3.04
C GLY A 231 -15.77 15.67 -3.20
N ILE A 232 -14.68 15.17 -2.62
CA ILE A 232 -13.36 15.81 -2.71
C ILE A 232 -12.37 14.79 -3.28
N GLU A 233 -11.70 15.14 -4.37
CA GLU A 233 -10.73 14.27 -5.06
C GLU A 233 -9.35 14.93 -5.07
N CYS A 234 -8.34 14.18 -4.62
CA CYS A 234 -6.93 14.55 -4.64
C CYS A 234 -6.18 13.62 -5.60
N HIS A 235 -5.42 14.18 -6.53
CA HIS A 235 -4.72 13.41 -7.57
C HIS A 235 -3.33 13.99 -7.87
N ASP A 236 -2.52 13.21 -8.59
CA ASP A 236 -1.19 13.57 -9.10
C ASP A 236 -0.16 13.79 -7.98
N SER A 237 0.38 15.01 -7.85
CA SER A 237 1.46 15.37 -6.92
C SER A 237 1.04 16.44 -5.90
N ALA A 238 -0.27 16.61 -5.74
CA ALA A 238 -0.85 17.60 -4.86
C ALA A 238 -0.58 17.27 -3.38
N ASN A 239 -0.32 18.28 -2.55
CA ASN A 239 0.10 18.08 -1.16
C ASN A 239 -0.36 19.17 -0.18
N GLY A 240 -0.47 18.87 1.10
CA GLY A 240 -0.84 19.88 2.11
C GLY A 240 -2.31 20.26 2.09
N LEU A 241 -3.20 19.30 1.82
CA LEU A 241 -4.65 19.51 1.87
C LEU A 241 -5.16 19.39 3.31
N ARG A 242 -5.97 20.35 3.74
CA ARG A 242 -6.69 20.33 5.03
C ARG A 242 -8.19 20.36 4.77
N ILE A 243 -8.91 19.38 5.30
CA ILE A 243 -10.39 19.32 5.27
C ILE A 243 -10.87 19.41 6.72
N ILE A 244 -11.62 20.45 7.08
CA ILE A 244 -12.01 20.75 8.46
C ILE A 244 -13.52 20.96 8.55
N GLY A 245 -14.21 20.06 9.25
CA GLY A 245 -15.67 20.12 9.40
C GLY A 245 -16.41 19.75 8.10
N GLY A 246 -17.73 19.97 8.09
CA GLY A 246 -18.58 19.69 6.92
C GLY A 246 -18.84 18.21 6.66
N PHE A 247 -19.36 17.91 5.48
CA PHE A 247 -19.59 16.54 5.05
C PHE A 247 -19.53 16.34 3.53
N THR A 248 -19.27 15.10 3.11
CA THR A 248 -19.53 14.61 1.76
C THR A 248 -20.59 13.52 1.82
N ALA A 249 -21.53 13.54 0.87
CA ALA A 249 -22.67 12.64 0.94
C ALA A 249 -23.22 12.18 -0.42
N ASN A 250 -23.76 10.96 -0.39
CA ASN A 250 -24.59 10.38 -1.44
C ASN A 250 -23.92 10.35 -2.83
N CYS A 251 -22.59 10.25 -2.87
CA CYS A 251 -21.85 10.02 -4.10
C CYS A 251 -22.22 8.64 -4.64
N LEU A 252 -22.89 8.61 -5.80
CA LEU A 252 -23.46 7.40 -6.36
C LEU A 252 -22.85 7.10 -7.73
N ASP A 253 -22.39 5.86 -7.90
CA ASP A 253 -22.33 5.20 -9.20
C ASP A 253 -23.48 4.20 -9.28
N GLN A 254 -24.09 4.09 -10.45
CA GLN A 254 -25.07 3.05 -10.75
C GLN A 254 -24.89 2.68 -12.21
N ARG A 255 -24.28 1.52 -12.41
CA ARG A 255 -24.12 0.92 -13.73
C ARG A 255 -25.27 -0.09 -13.93
N SER A 256 -25.63 -0.33 -15.18
CA SER A 256 -26.67 -1.32 -15.54
C SER A 256 -26.23 -2.77 -15.32
N ASP A 257 -24.96 -2.97 -15.00
CA ASP A 257 -24.30 -4.27 -14.87
C ASP A 257 -23.90 -4.44 -13.41
N GLU A 258 -24.57 -5.34 -12.71
CA GLU A 258 -24.32 -5.63 -11.28
C GLU A 258 -22.97 -6.32 -11.08
N ASP A 259 -22.43 -6.97 -12.12
CA ASP A 259 -21.11 -7.61 -12.11
C ASP A 259 -19.96 -6.60 -12.23
N LYS A 260 -20.28 -5.30 -12.36
CA LYS A 260 -19.29 -4.23 -12.39
C LYS A 260 -19.10 -3.58 -11.04
N TYR A 261 -17.86 -3.16 -10.84
CA TYR A 261 -17.51 -2.34 -9.70
C TYR A 261 -18.18 -0.97 -9.79
N TRP A 262 -18.80 -0.53 -8.70
CA TRP A 262 -19.41 0.79 -8.58
C TRP A 262 -18.47 1.69 -7.79
N ASN A 263 -18.14 2.85 -8.36
CA ASN A 263 -17.36 3.89 -7.67
C ASN A 263 -18.29 4.79 -6.86
N GLY A 264 -17.76 5.90 -6.37
CA GLY A 264 -18.55 6.96 -5.78
C GLY A 264 -18.11 7.19 -4.35
N ASP A 265 -17.09 8.03 -4.20
CA ASP A 265 -16.38 8.23 -2.94
C ASP A 265 -16.72 9.56 -2.31
N GLY A 266 -16.71 9.62 -0.98
CA GLY A 266 -16.86 10.89 -0.28
C GLY A 266 -15.61 11.74 -0.42
N VAL A 267 -14.46 11.20 0.02
CA VAL A 267 -13.14 11.81 -0.14
C VAL A 267 -12.20 10.76 -0.73
N ALA A 268 -11.51 11.10 -1.81
CA ALA A 268 -10.56 10.22 -2.47
C ALA A 268 -9.18 10.89 -2.57
N SER A 269 -8.11 10.11 -2.39
CA SER A 269 -6.75 10.52 -2.72
C SER A 269 -6.01 9.43 -3.47
N GLU A 270 -5.27 9.82 -4.50
CA GLU A 270 -4.42 8.90 -5.27
C GLU A 270 -2.98 8.85 -4.74
N ARG A 271 -2.23 7.86 -5.24
CA ARG A 271 -0.78 7.75 -4.96
C ARG A 271 -0.06 8.97 -5.52
N GLY A 272 1.01 9.39 -4.84
CA GLY A 272 1.76 10.62 -5.16
C GLY A 272 1.29 11.84 -4.36
N ASN A 273 0.10 11.78 -3.76
CA ASN A 273 -0.37 12.81 -2.83
C ASN A 273 0.15 12.60 -1.41
N SER A 274 0.38 13.70 -0.68
CA SER A 274 0.92 13.65 0.68
C SER A 274 0.47 14.80 1.59
N ASN A 275 0.72 14.67 2.89
CA ASN A 275 0.44 15.69 3.91
C ASN A 275 -1.05 16.12 3.93
N ILE A 276 -1.95 15.13 3.94
CA ILE A 276 -3.40 15.37 3.97
C ILE A 276 -3.90 15.26 5.42
N LEU A 277 -4.58 16.31 5.89
CA LEU A 277 -5.27 16.32 7.18
C LEU A 277 -6.78 16.42 6.95
N ILE A 278 -7.53 15.46 7.49
CA ILE A 278 -8.99 15.50 7.50
C ILE A 278 -9.44 15.52 8.97
N GLN A 279 -10.20 16.51 9.38
CA GLN A 279 -10.56 16.72 10.78
C GLN A 279 -12.03 17.07 10.93
N ASN A 280 -12.72 16.43 11.87
CA ASN A 280 -14.14 16.68 12.21
C ASN A 280 -15.09 16.58 10.99
N HIS A 281 -14.70 15.85 9.95
CA HIS A 281 -15.46 15.70 8.71
C HIS A 281 -16.33 14.45 8.77
N ARG A 282 -17.50 14.47 8.12
CA ARG A 282 -18.36 13.30 7.96
C ARG A 282 -18.48 12.87 6.49
N SER A 283 -18.34 11.59 6.20
CA SER A 283 -18.58 11.04 4.88
C SER A 283 -19.66 9.96 4.93
N HIS A 284 -20.75 10.10 4.16
CA HIS A 284 -21.85 9.13 4.28
C HIS A 284 -22.68 8.86 3.01
N GLY A 285 -23.25 7.66 2.97
CA GLY A 285 -24.24 7.32 1.95
C GLY A 285 -23.65 7.07 0.55
N ASN A 286 -22.34 6.87 0.46
CA ASN A 286 -21.62 6.71 -0.80
C ASN A 286 -21.62 5.25 -1.28
N SER A 287 -21.64 5.01 -2.60
CA SER A 287 -21.67 3.65 -3.17
C SER A 287 -20.34 2.90 -3.10
N ASP A 288 -19.23 3.61 -2.86
CA ASP A 288 -17.93 3.00 -2.61
C ASP A 288 -17.35 3.43 -1.25
N GLY A 289 -16.32 4.27 -1.25
CA GLY A 289 -15.59 4.70 -0.07
C GLY A 289 -16.22 5.91 0.63
N GLY A 290 -16.32 5.86 1.96
CA GLY A 290 -16.42 7.08 2.74
C GLY A 290 -15.14 7.92 2.59
N TYR A 291 -14.01 7.25 2.77
CA TYR A 291 -12.66 7.75 2.55
C TYR A 291 -11.88 6.69 1.76
N ASP A 292 -11.50 6.99 0.51
CA ASP A 292 -10.66 6.13 -0.34
C ASP A 292 -9.25 6.72 -0.44
N LEU A 293 -8.32 6.21 0.35
CA LEU A 293 -7.04 6.88 0.62
C LEU A 293 -5.86 6.06 0.11
N LYS A 294 -5.23 6.55 -0.96
CA LYS A 294 -3.97 6.01 -1.52
C LYS A 294 -2.77 6.94 -1.31
N SER A 295 -2.98 8.07 -0.67
CA SER A 295 -1.94 9.05 -0.32
C SER A 295 -1.06 8.58 0.84
N GLU A 296 0.11 9.22 0.98
CA GLU A 296 1.05 8.97 2.08
C GLU A 296 0.95 10.04 3.18
N GLY A 297 1.24 9.67 4.43
CA GLY A 297 1.22 10.61 5.56
C GLY A 297 -0.14 11.29 5.79
N THR A 298 -1.23 10.57 5.55
CA THR A 298 -2.60 11.10 5.73
C THR A 298 -3.10 10.85 7.14
N ARG A 299 -3.70 11.86 7.74
CA ARG A 299 -4.24 11.80 9.10
C ARG A 299 -5.71 12.22 9.15
N LEU A 300 -6.52 11.38 9.80
CA LEU A 300 -7.93 11.59 10.06
C LEU A 300 -8.12 11.82 11.56
N VAL A 301 -8.79 12.90 11.95
CA VAL A 301 -9.03 13.25 13.35
C VAL A 301 -10.51 13.50 13.59
N ASN A 302 -11.14 12.70 14.45
CA ASN A 302 -12.56 12.78 14.79
C ASN A 302 -13.49 12.74 13.56
N CYS A 303 -13.09 11.99 12.53
CA CYS A 303 -13.90 11.80 11.33
C CYS A 303 -14.98 10.74 11.56
N VAL A 304 -16.11 10.88 10.87
CA VAL A 304 -17.20 9.90 10.89
C VAL A 304 -17.45 9.39 9.49
N SER A 305 -17.27 8.08 9.30
CA SER A 305 -17.69 7.40 8.08
C SER A 305 -18.91 6.55 8.36
N GLN A 306 -19.98 6.74 7.59
CA GLN A 306 -21.26 6.08 7.86
C GLN A 306 -22.02 5.65 6.61
N ASP A 307 -22.62 4.46 6.63
CA ASP A 307 -23.58 4.04 5.59
C ASP A 307 -22.99 4.08 4.16
N ASN A 308 -21.66 3.97 4.05
CA ASN A 308 -20.93 3.77 2.80
C ASN A 308 -20.74 2.26 2.57
N LYS A 309 -20.46 1.83 1.34
CA LYS A 309 -20.08 0.43 1.09
C LYS A 309 -18.84 0.08 1.91
N ARG A 310 -17.77 0.85 1.75
CA ARG A 310 -16.58 0.78 2.59
C ARG A 310 -16.46 2.09 3.34
N ASN A 311 -16.54 2.04 4.66
CA ASN A 311 -16.43 3.27 5.43
C ASN A 311 -15.02 3.88 5.34
N PHE A 312 -13.99 3.06 5.50
CA PHE A 312 -12.59 3.42 5.24
C PHE A 312 -12.02 2.45 4.21
N ARG A 313 -11.51 2.95 3.09
CA ARG A 313 -10.86 2.18 2.04
C ARG A 313 -9.42 2.66 1.94
N ILE A 314 -8.48 1.84 2.35
CA ILE A 314 -7.10 2.28 2.57
C ILE A 314 -6.16 1.49 1.67
N TRP A 315 -5.35 2.23 0.91
CA TRP A 315 -4.29 1.68 0.07
C TRP A 315 -2.92 2.22 0.47
N GLY A 316 -2.89 3.43 1.05
CA GLY A 316 -1.67 4.12 1.44
C GLY A 316 -1.09 3.65 2.76
N GLY A 317 0.01 4.30 3.16
CA GLY A 317 0.78 3.93 4.33
C GLY A 317 1.73 2.76 4.07
N SER A 318 2.14 2.58 2.81
CA SER A 318 3.05 1.51 2.41
C SER A 318 4.51 1.81 2.76
N GLY A 319 4.83 3.06 3.11
CA GLY A 319 6.17 3.45 3.58
C GLY A 319 6.32 3.47 5.11
N ARG A 320 7.19 4.36 5.58
CA ARG A 320 7.53 4.55 7.00
C ARG A 320 6.35 4.96 7.88
N ASN A 321 5.37 5.66 7.31
CA ASN A 321 4.27 6.29 8.06
C ASN A 321 2.92 5.66 7.67
N PRO A 322 2.19 5.04 8.61
CA PRO A 322 0.86 4.54 8.36
C PRO A 322 -0.14 5.68 8.16
N ILE A 323 -1.32 5.36 7.64
CA ILE A 323 -2.48 6.24 7.74
C ILE A 323 -2.92 6.29 9.20
N GLU A 324 -3.07 7.50 9.74
CA GLU A 324 -3.44 7.70 11.15
C GLU A 324 -4.91 8.05 11.28
N LEU A 325 -5.66 7.27 12.06
CA LEU A 325 -7.05 7.55 12.44
C LEU A 325 -7.09 7.82 13.93
N GLN A 326 -7.39 9.04 14.36
CA GLN A 326 -7.52 9.41 15.77
C GLN A 326 -8.97 9.79 16.07
N GLY A 327 -9.61 9.13 17.04
CA GLY A 327 -10.99 9.46 17.44
C GLY A 327 -12.05 9.22 16.35
N CYS A 328 -11.70 8.50 15.28
CA CYS A 328 -12.57 8.30 14.13
C CYS A 328 -13.62 7.21 14.40
N SER A 329 -14.79 7.33 13.77
CA SER A 329 -15.90 6.37 13.90
C SER A 329 -16.28 5.78 12.54
N SER A 330 -16.45 4.46 12.48
CA SER A 330 -17.06 3.75 11.36
C SER A 330 -18.42 3.19 11.80
N ILE A 331 -19.49 3.61 11.13
CA ILE A 331 -20.86 3.32 11.53
C ILE A 331 -21.60 2.64 10.38
N ALA A 332 -22.13 1.45 10.64
CA ALA A 332 -23.06 0.73 9.79
C ALA A 332 -22.76 0.78 8.28
N PRO A 333 -21.62 0.22 7.82
CA PRO A 333 -21.38 0.07 6.39
C PRO A 333 -22.53 -0.71 5.75
N ARG A 334 -22.89 -0.33 4.52
CA ARG A 334 -24.02 -0.88 3.77
C ARG A 334 -23.66 -1.02 2.31
N ASP A 335 -23.82 -2.23 1.78
CA ASP A 335 -23.70 -2.45 0.34
C ASP A 335 -24.84 -1.77 -0.42
N ARG A 336 -24.48 -1.05 -1.48
CA ARG A 336 -25.41 -0.29 -2.33
C ARG A 336 -25.52 -0.86 -3.74
N GLY A 337 -24.77 -1.91 -4.05
CA GLY A 337 -24.70 -2.54 -5.36
C GLY A 337 -23.27 -2.61 -5.91
N GLY A 338 -23.16 -3.18 -7.11
CA GLY A 338 -21.88 -3.53 -7.75
C GLY A 338 -21.12 -4.63 -7.02
N VAL A 339 -20.06 -5.15 -7.62
CA VAL A 339 -19.23 -6.19 -7.00
C VAL A 339 -18.42 -5.69 -5.80
N GLY A 340 -17.97 -6.63 -4.97
CA GLY A 340 -17.25 -6.38 -3.72
C GLY A 340 -18.17 -6.26 -2.51
N SER A 341 -17.62 -6.45 -1.31
CA SER A 341 -18.36 -6.47 -0.05
C SER A 341 -18.29 -5.14 0.70
N SER A 342 -19.28 -4.93 1.58
CA SER A 342 -19.27 -3.79 2.50
C SER A 342 -18.39 -4.07 3.72
N HIS A 343 -17.65 -3.07 4.21
CA HIS A 343 -16.76 -3.20 5.37
C HIS A 343 -16.67 -1.91 6.20
N HIS A 344 -16.35 -2.05 7.49
CA HIS A 344 -15.94 -0.90 8.28
C HIS A 344 -14.62 -0.34 7.78
N MET A 345 -13.69 -1.23 7.42
CA MET A 345 -12.42 -0.91 6.79
C MET A 345 -12.05 -2.00 5.77
N TRP A 346 -11.63 -1.57 4.58
CA TRP A 346 -11.01 -2.43 3.58
C TRP A 346 -9.59 -1.90 3.35
N LEU A 347 -8.63 -2.81 3.20
CA LEU A 347 -7.23 -2.47 3.00
C LEU A 347 -6.64 -3.25 1.82
N SER A 348 -5.89 -2.57 0.97
CA SER A 348 -5.10 -3.19 -0.10
C SER A 348 -3.76 -3.67 0.45
N GLY A 349 -3.42 -4.92 0.19
CA GLY A 349 -2.13 -5.53 0.44
C GLY A 349 -1.24 -5.57 -0.80
N ALA A 350 -0.06 -6.13 -0.61
CA ALA A 350 0.85 -6.44 -1.68
C ALA A 350 0.33 -7.65 -2.48
N GLU A 351 0.33 -7.54 -3.81
CA GLU A 351 -0.07 -8.59 -4.73
C GLU A 351 0.80 -8.54 -5.99
N GLY A 352 1.28 -9.70 -6.45
CA GLY A 352 2.21 -9.78 -7.57
C GLY A 352 3.45 -8.91 -7.35
N ASP A 353 3.80 -8.09 -8.35
CA ASP A 353 4.96 -7.19 -8.28
C ASP A 353 4.67 -5.91 -7.46
N ASN A 354 3.42 -5.65 -7.08
CA ASN A 354 3.08 -4.48 -6.28
C ASN A 354 3.38 -4.75 -4.80
N ARG A 355 4.53 -4.24 -4.33
CA ARG A 355 4.97 -4.35 -2.93
C ARG A 355 4.32 -3.34 -1.98
N SER A 356 3.38 -2.51 -2.46
CA SER A 356 2.72 -1.50 -1.63
C SER A 356 1.56 -2.10 -0.84
N ALA A 357 1.78 -2.39 0.45
CA ALA A 357 0.73 -2.86 1.36
C ALA A 357 0.28 -1.75 2.31
N ALA A 358 -1.03 -1.58 2.46
CA ALA A 358 -1.63 -0.58 3.32
C ALA A 358 -1.25 -0.78 4.79
N SER A 359 -1.12 0.33 5.52
CA SER A 359 -0.86 0.32 6.96
C SER A 359 -1.70 1.38 7.66
N VAL A 360 -2.36 0.99 8.75
CA VAL A 360 -3.24 1.88 9.53
C VAL A 360 -2.94 1.79 11.01
N VAL A 361 -2.90 2.94 11.66
CA VAL A 361 -2.98 3.05 13.13
C VAL A 361 -4.26 3.79 13.51
N TRP A 362 -5.18 3.09 14.15
CA TRP A 362 -6.45 3.63 14.63
C TRP A 362 -6.46 3.74 16.15
N ARG A 363 -6.46 4.98 16.63
CA ARG A 363 -6.43 5.35 18.05
C ARG A 363 -7.78 5.85 18.50
N ASN A 364 -8.26 5.36 19.64
CA ASN A 364 -9.52 5.80 20.26
C ASN A 364 -10.70 5.75 19.27
N GLY A 365 -10.71 4.72 18.42
CA GLY A 365 -11.70 4.54 17.38
C GLY A 365 -13.02 3.97 17.88
N VAL A 366 -14.03 3.98 17.02
CA VAL A 366 -15.28 3.24 17.24
C VAL A 366 -15.69 2.50 15.96
N LEU A 367 -15.95 1.19 16.11
CA LEU A 367 -16.60 0.35 15.10
C LEU A 367 -18.00 -0.02 15.61
N SER A 368 -19.06 0.29 14.83
CA SER A 368 -20.43 0.03 15.31
C SER A 368 -21.44 -0.32 14.22
N GLY A 369 -22.27 -1.34 14.49
CA GLY A 369 -23.37 -1.76 13.62
C GLY A 369 -22.92 -2.34 12.26
N GLY A 370 -23.81 -2.30 11.26
CA GLY A 370 -23.52 -2.80 9.91
C GLY A 370 -23.95 -4.24 9.68
N SER A 371 -24.03 -4.62 8.41
CA SER A 371 -24.41 -5.97 7.97
C SER A 371 -23.26 -6.72 7.31
N ALA A 372 -22.03 -6.22 7.41
CA ALA A 372 -20.85 -6.90 6.90
C ALA A 372 -20.56 -8.18 7.70
N ASP A 373 -20.09 -9.23 7.03
CA ASP A 373 -19.62 -10.45 7.71
C ASP A 373 -18.25 -10.25 8.38
N VAL A 374 -17.45 -9.33 7.83
CA VAL A 374 -16.11 -8.99 8.29
C VAL A 374 -16.01 -7.47 8.48
N ALA A 375 -15.64 -7.02 9.67
CA ALA A 375 -15.47 -5.60 9.96
C ALA A 375 -14.29 -5.01 9.18
N ILE A 376 -13.13 -5.65 9.28
CA ILE A 376 -11.87 -5.22 8.66
C ILE A 376 -11.38 -6.31 7.71
N TYR A 377 -11.29 -6.00 6.42
CA TYR A 377 -10.82 -6.93 5.41
C TYR A 377 -9.51 -6.46 4.78
N ALA A 378 -8.51 -7.35 4.74
CA ALA A 378 -7.23 -7.14 4.07
C ALA A 378 -7.18 -7.98 2.79
N GLU A 379 -7.04 -7.32 1.64
CA GLU A 379 -6.95 -7.95 0.32
C GLU A 379 -5.50 -7.94 -0.16
N GLY A 380 -4.79 -9.05 -0.02
CA GLY A 380 -3.39 -9.21 -0.38
C GLY A 380 -2.49 -9.44 0.84
N GLY A 381 -1.18 -9.50 0.59
CA GLY A 381 -0.14 -9.75 1.58
C GLY A 381 0.25 -8.51 2.38
N ASN A 382 0.83 -8.76 3.56
CA ASN A 382 1.55 -7.78 4.36
C ASN A 382 0.75 -6.53 4.78
N VAL A 383 -0.58 -6.55 4.82
CA VAL A 383 -1.39 -5.45 5.40
C VAL A 383 -1.17 -5.37 6.91
N ALA A 384 -1.14 -4.18 7.48
CA ALA A 384 -1.03 -3.98 8.92
C ALA A 384 -2.13 -3.06 9.46
N VAL A 385 -2.85 -3.53 10.48
CA VAL A 385 -3.88 -2.75 11.18
C VAL A 385 -3.60 -2.74 12.67
N HIS A 386 -3.48 -1.56 13.25
CA HIS A 386 -3.26 -1.36 14.69
C HIS A 386 -4.48 -0.69 15.30
N LEU A 387 -5.24 -1.43 16.09
CA LEU A 387 -6.38 -0.92 16.85
C LEU A 387 -5.95 -0.61 18.28
N VAL A 388 -5.74 0.67 18.58
CA VAL A 388 -5.24 1.15 19.87
C VAL A 388 -6.36 1.87 20.60
N ASP A 389 -6.81 1.31 21.73
CA ASP A 389 -7.95 1.83 22.50
C ASP A 389 -9.22 2.01 21.65
N THR A 390 -9.42 1.15 20.64
CA THR A 390 -10.56 1.23 19.72
C THR A 390 -11.73 0.39 20.23
N ASP A 391 -12.91 1.00 20.36
CA ASP A 391 -14.14 0.34 20.79
C ASP A 391 -14.73 -0.51 19.65
N THR A 392 -14.62 -1.83 19.80
CA THR A 392 -15.21 -2.83 18.91
C THR A 392 -16.43 -3.52 19.54
N SER A 393 -16.81 -3.15 20.77
CA SER A 393 -17.88 -3.81 21.53
C SER A 393 -19.28 -3.62 20.92
N ARG A 394 -19.41 -2.66 20.00
CA ARG A 394 -20.66 -2.30 19.31
C ARG A 394 -20.81 -2.98 17.95
N LEU A 395 -19.89 -3.88 17.60
CA LEU A 395 -20.03 -4.74 16.42
C LEU A 395 -21.05 -5.86 16.70
N PRO A 396 -21.81 -6.31 15.70
CA PRO A 396 -22.63 -7.50 15.82
C PRO A 396 -21.80 -8.72 16.24
N ARG A 397 -22.30 -9.55 17.16
CA ARG A 397 -21.58 -10.75 17.63
C ARG A 397 -21.24 -11.76 16.53
N SER A 398 -21.99 -11.76 15.43
CA SER A 398 -21.77 -12.62 14.28
C SER A 398 -20.65 -12.12 13.34
N MET A 399 -20.24 -10.85 13.48
CA MET A 399 -19.26 -10.23 12.61
C MET A 399 -17.84 -10.61 13.04
N LYS A 400 -17.03 -11.12 12.11
CA LYS A 400 -15.60 -11.32 12.35
C LYS A 400 -14.91 -9.97 12.39
N LEU A 401 -14.02 -9.75 13.37
CA LEU A 401 -13.28 -8.49 13.45
C LEU A 401 -12.34 -8.33 12.24
N PHE A 402 -11.62 -9.38 11.87
CA PHE A 402 -10.60 -9.34 10.83
C PHE A 402 -10.63 -10.59 9.95
N SER A 403 -10.35 -10.41 8.66
CA SER A 403 -10.06 -11.47 7.70
C SER A 403 -9.06 -10.94 6.68
N ALA A 404 -8.18 -11.81 6.20
CA ALA A 404 -7.23 -11.50 5.14
C ALA A 404 -7.26 -12.58 4.05
N SER A 405 -6.90 -12.22 2.81
CA SER A 405 -6.68 -13.20 1.75
C SER A 405 -5.27 -13.81 1.75
N ALA A 406 -4.33 -13.23 2.50
CA ALA A 406 -2.98 -13.76 2.69
C ALA A 406 -2.58 -13.76 4.18
N ASP A 407 -1.84 -14.79 4.59
CA ASP A 407 -1.47 -15.04 6.00
C ASP A 407 -0.47 -14.02 6.57
N SER A 408 0.22 -13.27 5.71
CA SER A 408 1.16 -12.22 6.13
C SER A 408 0.49 -10.92 6.56
N SER A 409 -0.80 -10.75 6.28
CA SER A 409 -1.59 -9.61 6.72
C SER A 409 -2.00 -9.77 8.19
N LYS A 410 -1.79 -8.72 9.00
CA LYS A 410 -1.94 -8.79 10.46
C LYS A 410 -2.81 -7.66 11.01
N ILE A 411 -3.59 -8.01 12.04
CA ILE A 411 -4.23 -7.07 12.95
C ILE A 411 -3.61 -7.19 14.34
N LEU A 412 -3.26 -6.05 14.95
CA LEU A 412 -2.86 -5.95 16.34
C LEU A 412 -3.90 -5.11 17.09
N VAL A 413 -4.40 -5.64 18.20
CA VAL A 413 -5.35 -4.93 19.07
C VAL A 413 -4.66 -4.70 20.41
N GLY A 414 -4.59 -3.44 20.85
CA GLY A 414 -3.88 -3.06 22.06
C GLY A 414 -4.39 -1.78 22.68
N SER A 415 -3.60 -1.26 23.62
CA SER A 415 -3.85 -0.02 24.34
C SER A 415 -2.58 0.81 24.36
N ALA A 416 -2.70 2.15 24.33
CA ALA A 416 -1.54 3.03 24.42
C ALA A 416 -0.73 2.82 25.72
N ALA A 417 -1.39 2.36 26.80
CA ALA A 417 -0.75 2.07 28.09
C ALA A 417 -0.38 0.58 28.27
N GLY A 418 -0.60 -0.26 27.26
CA GLY A 418 -0.29 -1.68 27.31
C GLY A 418 1.21 -1.97 27.21
N ASN A 419 1.57 -3.25 27.37
CA ASN A 419 2.90 -3.73 27.01
C ASN A 419 2.98 -3.88 25.49
N GLY A 420 4.12 -3.51 24.91
CA GLY A 420 4.42 -3.69 23.49
C GLY A 420 5.80 -4.31 23.32
N ALA A 421 6.24 -4.45 22.07
CA ALA A 421 7.64 -4.77 21.80
C ALA A 421 8.51 -3.56 22.15
N ASP A 422 9.70 -3.80 22.67
CA ASP A 422 10.69 -2.76 22.98
C ASP A 422 11.99 -2.98 22.18
N LEU A 423 12.21 -4.19 21.64
CA LEU A 423 13.43 -4.55 20.91
C LEU A 423 13.15 -5.34 19.62
N VAL A 424 13.85 -4.96 18.55
CA VAL A 424 13.99 -5.79 17.34
C VAL A 424 15.19 -6.72 17.51
N LEU A 425 14.91 -8.03 17.58
CA LEU A 425 15.86 -9.11 17.84
C LEU A 425 16.52 -9.68 16.59
N THR A 426 16.09 -9.29 15.37
CA THR A 426 16.70 -9.72 14.11
C THR A 426 18.20 -9.42 14.08
N GLU A 427 19.04 -10.39 13.76
CA GLU A 427 20.50 -10.22 13.77
C GLU A 427 21.00 -9.24 12.70
N SER A 428 22.11 -8.56 12.99
CA SER A 428 22.81 -7.61 12.11
C SER A 428 24.30 -7.57 12.52
N PRO A 429 25.26 -7.52 11.58
CA PRO A 429 25.07 -7.46 10.13
C PRO A 429 24.60 -8.80 9.55
N ILE A 430 23.92 -8.72 8.41
CA ILE A 430 23.58 -9.86 7.55
C ILE A 430 24.76 -10.06 6.60
N ILE A 431 25.34 -11.25 6.59
CA ILE A 431 26.36 -11.62 5.61
C ILE A 431 25.66 -12.32 4.44
N ALA A 432 25.64 -11.64 3.30
CA ALA A 432 25.11 -12.13 2.04
C ALA A 432 26.24 -12.49 1.07
N ILE A 433 25.95 -13.36 0.11
CA ILE A 433 26.88 -13.71 -0.97
C ILE A 433 26.33 -13.13 -2.27
N ALA A 434 27.19 -12.59 -3.11
CA ALA A 434 26.81 -12.11 -4.43
C ALA A 434 26.13 -13.24 -5.25
N GLY A 435 25.01 -12.91 -5.89
CA GLY A 435 24.19 -13.84 -6.65
C GLY A 435 23.31 -14.76 -5.79
N ALA A 436 23.21 -14.55 -4.47
CA ALA A 436 22.42 -15.39 -3.58
C ALA A 436 21.02 -14.80 -3.27
N HIS A 437 20.11 -15.70 -2.92
CA HIS A 437 18.77 -15.39 -2.41
C HIS A 437 18.66 -15.86 -0.95
N LEU A 438 18.56 -14.92 -0.01
CA LEU A 438 18.51 -15.18 1.43
C LEU A 438 17.13 -14.89 1.99
N THR A 439 16.62 -15.76 2.86
CA THR A 439 15.37 -15.53 3.59
C THR A 439 15.67 -15.37 5.07
N ILE A 440 15.24 -14.26 5.66
CA ILE A 440 15.61 -13.84 7.01
C ILE A 440 14.35 -13.78 7.87
N PRO A 441 14.24 -14.61 8.92
CA PRO A 441 13.15 -14.49 9.87
C PRO A 441 13.34 -13.23 10.72
N LEU A 442 12.33 -12.36 10.70
CA LEU A 442 12.30 -11.15 11.50
C LEU A 442 11.75 -11.45 12.89
N LYS A 443 12.40 -10.92 13.92
CA LYS A 443 12.05 -11.18 15.31
C LYS A 443 12.01 -9.90 16.12
N ALA A 444 11.02 -9.79 16.98
CA ALA A 444 10.92 -8.78 18.03
C ALA A 444 10.60 -9.47 19.35
N ASP A 445 10.80 -8.78 20.48
CA ASP A 445 10.45 -9.26 21.82
C ASP A 445 8.95 -9.18 22.15
N GLY A 446 8.12 -8.85 21.16
CA GLY A 446 6.67 -8.83 21.25
C GLY A 446 6.00 -8.94 19.88
N ASP A 447 4.66 -8.92 19.89
CA ASP A 447 3.87 -8.97 18.67
C ASP A 447 3.99 -7.66 17.88
N VAL A 448 4.46 -7.78 16.64
CA VAL A 448 4.64 -6.64 15.72
C VAL A 448 4.11 -6.94 14.33
N SER A 449 3.91 -5.89 13.54
CA SER A 449 3.86 -5.91 12.08
C SER A 449 5.17 -5.32 11.52
N TRP A 450 5.61 -5.77 10.35
CA TRP A 450 6.88 -5.34 9.76
C TRP A 450 6.68 -4.44 8.54
N ARG A 451 7.59 -3.49 8.34
CA ARG A 451 7.65 -2.61 7.16
C ARG A 451 9.10 -2.36 6.74
N LEU A 452 9.31 -2.26 5.44
CA LEU A 452 10.52 -1.67 4.87
C LEU A 452 10.33 -0.15 4.90
N ALA A 453 11.10 0.54 5.73
CA ALA A 453 11.01 1.99 5.84
C ALA A 453 11.87 2.67 4.77
N GLU A 454 13.13 2.25 4.65
CA GLU A 454 14.12 2.81 3.73
C GLU A 454 15.10 1.71 3.29
N GLN A 455 15.70 1.88 2.12
CA GLN A 455 16.72 1.00 1.57
C GLN A 455 17.82 1.84 0.92
N GLU A 456 19.06 1.49 1.22
CA GLU A 456 20.26 1.94 0.51
C GLU A 456 20.95 0.76 -0.17
N GLY A 457 21.52 0.98 -1.35
CA GLY A 457 22.20 -0.05 -2.13
C GLY A 457 21.31 -0.70 -3.20
N ASP A 458 21.81 -1.77 -3.80
CA ASP A 458 21.27 -2.42 -5.01
C ASP A 458 20.63 -3.78 -4.73
N LEU A 459 20.22 -4.02 -3.48
CA LEU A 459 19.54 -5.25 -3.06
C LEU A 459 18.11 -5.33 -3.61
N GLY A 460 17.65 -6.52 -3.98
CA GLY A 460 16.22 -6.80 -4.12
C GLY A 460 15.64 -7.17 -2.74
N LEU A 461 14.62 -6.44 -2.28
CA LEU A 461 13.98 -6.71 -0.98
C LEU A 461 12.52 -7.09 -1.16
N ASP A 462 12.12 -8.21 -0.58
CA ASP A 462 10.72 -8.60 -0.46
C ASP A 462 10.35 -8.89 1.00
N LEU A 463 9.22 -8.36 1.45
CA LEU A 463 8.76 -8.48 2.83
C LEU A 463 7.38 -9.13 2.86
N ASP A 464 7.34 -10.34 3.40
CA ASP A 464 6.11 -11.11 3.57
C ASP A 464 5.92 -11.47 5.05
N GLY A 465 5.12 -10.67 5.74
CA GLY A 465 4.81 -10.86 7.15
C GLY A 465 6.07 -10.70 8.01
N ALA A 466 6.51 -11.78 8.66
CA ALA A 466 7.71 -11.80 9.51
C ALA A 466 8.95 -12.35 8.79
N THR A 467 8.95 -12.31 7.46
CA THR A 467 10.03 -12.85 6.63
C THR A 467 10.52 -11.78 5.67
N LEU A 468 11.83 -11.49 5.68
CA LEU A 468 12.50 -10.63 4.71
C LEU A 468 13.31 -11.49 3.74
N THR A 469 13.00 -11.43 2.46
CA THR A 469 13.79 -12.03 1.39
C THR A 469 14.73 -10.98 0.80
N LEU A 470 15.99 -11.35 0.66
CA LEU A 470 17.04 -10.56 0.03
C LEU A 470 17.48 -11.26 -1.25
N ASP A 471 17.32 -10.58 -2.38
CA ASP A 471 17.97 -10.92 -3.64
C ASP A 471 19.24 -10.07 -3.75
N VAL A 472 20.39 -10.72 -3.93
CA VAL A 472 21.70 -10.05 -3.91
C VAL A 472 22.31 -10.15 -5.30
N PRO A 473 22.18 -9.13 -6.17
CA PRO A 473 22.73 -9.20 -7.52
C PRO A 473 24.25 -9.42 -7.52
N ASP A 474 24.77 -10.02 -8.60
CA ASP A 474 26.21 -10.08 -8.82
C ASP A 474 26.81 -8.68 -8.86
N GLY A 475 27.96 -8.50 -8.20
CA GLY A 475 28.62 -7.20 -8.08
C GLY A 475 28.00 -6.25 -7.05
N SER A 476 26.93 -6.66 -6.36
CA SER A 476 26.37 -5.88 -5.25
C SER A 476 27.43 -5.64 -4.17
N THR A 477 27.44 -4.43 -3.63
CA THR A 477 28.31 -4.06 -2.50
C THR A 477 27.59 -4.16 -1.16
N GLY A 478 26.33 -4.63 -1.17
CA GLY A 478 25.45 -4.64 -0.01
C GLY A 478 24.76 -3.30 0.19
N GLY A 479 24.43 -3.00 1.45
CA GLY A 479 23.69 -1.78 1.76
C GLY A 479 23.13 -1.76 3.17
N LEU A 480 22.23 -0.81 3.40
CA LEU A 480 21.49 -0.65 4.64
C LEU A 480 20.00 -0.86 4.37
N VAL A 481 19.36 -1.69 5.18
CA VAL A 481 17.91 -1.86 5.18
C VAL A 481 17.37 -1.32 6.48
N LEU A 482 16.54 -0.26 6.41
CA LEU A 482 15.83 0.24 7.58
C LEU A 482 14.53 -0.52 7.75
N LEU A 483 14.50 -1.42 8.72
CA LEU A 483 13.34 -2.20 9.07
C LEU A 483 12.55 -1.48 10.17
N GLN A 484 11.23 -1.42 10.02
CA GLN A 484 10.33 -0.90 11.04
C GLN A 484 9.42 -2.03 11.57
N ALA A 485 9.47 -2.26 12.87
CA ALA A 485 8.54 -3.10 13.60
C ALA A 485 7.52 -2.21 14.30
N ARG A 486 6.22 -2.46 14.13
CA ARG A 486 5.17 -1.70 14.83
C ARG A 486 4.38 -2.61 15.75
N ASP A 487 4.29 -2.25 17.03
CA ASP A 487 3.64 -3.06 18.05
C ASP A 487 2.14 -2.74 18.21
N SER A 488 1.47 -3.44 19.13
CA SER A 488 0.05 -3.25 19.45
C SER A 488 -0.31 -1.89 20.07
N ARG A 489 0.67 -1.09 20.52
CA ARG A 489 0.49 0.31 20.94
C ARG A 489 0.50 1.25 19.72
N GLY A 490 0.81 0.71 18.54
CA GLY A 490 1.05 1.45 17.31
C GLY A 490 2.37 2.22 17.32
N VAL A 491 3.29 1.88 18.23
CA VAL A 491 4.62 2.49 18.34
C VAL A 491 5.57 1.79 17.38
N ALA A 492 6.36 2.56 16.63
CA ALA A 492 7.37 2.04 15.73
C ALA A 492 8.71 1.87 16.44
N LEU A 493 9.34 0.72 16.25
CA LEU A 493 10.73 0.43 16.54
C LEU A 493 11.45 0.33 15.21
N GLU A 494 12.58 1.00 15.07
CA GLU A 494 13.38 0.96 13.85
C GLU A 494 14.70 0.23 14.12
N LYS A 495 15.14 -0.57 13.15
CA LYS A 495 16.42 -1.25 13.18
C LYS A 495 17.07 -1.20 11.81
N GLU A 496 18.30 -0.71 11.78
CA GLU A 496 19.16 -0.82 10.62
C GLU A 496 19.75 -2.23 10.55
N LEU A 497 19.53 -2.89 9.41
CA LEU A 497 20.15 -4.15 9.06
C LEU A 497 21.24 -3.85 8.04
N ALA A 498 22.50 -3.92 8.47
CA ALA A 498 23.62 -3.78 7.57
C ALA A 498 23.80 -5.09 6.80
N VAL A 499 23.71 -5.03 5.48
CA VAL A 499 23.94 -6.17 4.60
C VAL A 499 25.32 -6.05 4.01
N GLN A 500 26.21 -6.97 4.37
CA GLN A 500 27.54 -7.07 3.82
C GLN A 500 27.55 -8.17 2.76
N VAL A 501 27.89 -7.80 1.53
CA VAL A 501 28.01 -8.76 0.43
C VAL A 501 29.45 -9.20 0.31
N ARG A 502 29.65 -10.52 0.29
CA ARG A 502 30.93 -11.15 -0.03
C ARG A 502 30.89 -11.66 -1.47
N GLU A 503 32.01 -11.53 -2.16
CA GLU A 503 32.18 -12.21 -3.45
C GLU A 503 31.97 -13.72 -3.24
N ASN A 504 31.26 -14.33 -4.18
CA ASN A 504 31.10 -15.77 -4.19
C ASN A 504 32.36 -16.41 -4.78
N PRO A 505 33.22 -17.09 -3.99
CA PRO A 505 34.48 -17.63 -4.49
C PRO A 505 34.29 -18.75 -5.53
N LEU A 506 33.07 -19.30 -5.64
CA LEU A 506 32.73 -20.40 -6.54
C LEU A 506 31.80 -19.98 -7.68
N GLY A 507 31.51 -18.68 -7.81
CA GLY A 507 30.61 -18.11 -8.81
C GLY A 507 29.16 -18.04 -8.35
N ALA A 508 28.33 -17.30 -9.11
CA ALA A 508 26.96 -16.95 -8.75
C ALA A 508 26.11 -18.15 -8.32
N GLY A 509 25.32 -17.95 -7.26
CA GLY A 509 24.35 -18.93 -6.75
C GLY A 509 24.90 -19.98 -5.79
N ALA A 510 26.22 -20.16 -5.64
CA ALA A 510 26.76 -21.16 -4.70
C ALA A 510 26.44 -20.78 -3.24
N VAL A 511 25.72 -21.65 -2.53
CA VAL A 511 25.30 -21.43 -1.12
C VAL A 511 25.96 -22.41 -0.14
N LEU A 512 26.61 -23.45 -0.66
CA LEU A 512 27.41 -24.41 0.09
C LEU A 512 28.42 -25.06 -0.85
N ALA A 513 29.65 -25.23 -0.38
CA ALA A 513 30.63 -26.11 -1.03
C ALA A 513 31.56 -26.71 0.00
N LEU A 514 31.32 -27.97 0.37
CA LEU A 514 32.16 -28.68 1.32
C LEU A 514 33.44 -29.18 0.65
N ALA A 515 34.57 -28.68 1.15
CA ALA A 515 35.88 -29.23 0.88
C ALA A 515 36.39 -30.00 2.11
N PHE A 516 37.04 -31.13 1.86
CA PHE A 516 37.56 -32.02 2.90
C PHE A 516 39.09 -32.00 2.88
N ALA A 517 39.71 -31.78 4.04
CA ALA A 517 41.17 -31.76 4.13
C ALA A 517 41.76 -33.18 4.18
N PRO A 518 42.97 -33.42 3.62
CA PRO A 518 43.61 -34.74 3.63
C PRO A 518 44.01 -35.28 5.01
N ALA A 519 44.06 -34.44 6.05
CA ALA A 519 44.50 -34.81 7.39
C ALA A 519 43.49 -34.39 8.48
N ALA A 520 43.27 -35.27 9.46
CA ALA A 520 42.37 -35.09 10.60
C ALA A 520 42.83 -33.97 11.55
N THR A 521 42.65 -32.72 11.11
CA THR A 521 42.76 -31.53 11.94
C THR A 521 41.37 -31.06 12.35
N ALA A 522 41.27 -30.18 13.35
CA ALA A 522 39.98 -29.62 13.79
C ALA A 522 39.21 -28.88 12.65
N ASN A 523 39.87 -28.57 11.54
CA ASN A 523 39.31 -27.90 10.35
C ASN A 523 39.24 -28.84 9.13
N ALA A 524 39.02 -30.14 9.34
CA ALA A 524 39.05 -31.12 8.25
C ALA A 524 37.86 -31.01 7.27
N VAL A 525 36.84 -30.21 7.59
CA VAL A 525 35.76 -29.84 6.66
C VAL A 525 35.53 -28.35 6.72
N THR A 526 35.56 -27.71 5.56
CA THR A 526 35.30 -26.27 5.42
C THR A 526 34.24 -26.05 4.36
N ASP A 527 33.37 -25.08 4.59
CA ASP A 527 32.53 -24.53 3.52
C ASP A 527 33.35 -23.48 2.76
N ALA A 528 33.70 -23.77 1.51
CA ALA A 528 34.48 -22.88 0.66
C ALA A 528 33.73 -21.59 0.32
N VAL A 529 32.39 -21.57 0.42
CA VAL A 529 31.59 -20.34 0.31
C VAL A 529 31.75 -19.46 1.58
N GLY A 530 32.12 -20.07 2.70
CA GLY A 530 32.31 -19.38 3.98
C GLY A 530 31.01 -18.90 4.66
N LEU A 531 29.86 -19.46 4.25
CA LEU A 531 28.54 -19.14 4.80
C LEU A 531 28.15 -20.05 5.97
N ASN A 532 28.61 -21.30 5.92
CA ASN A 532 28.19 -22.33 6.84
C ASN A 532 29.34 -22.76 7.74
N GLN A 533 29.01 -23.25 8.94
CA GLN A 533 29.97 -23.87 9.85
C GLN A 533 29.67 -25.37 9.95
N PRO A 534 30.30 -26.21 9.11
CA PRO A 534 30.10 -27.66 9.17
C PRO A 534 30.54 -28.20 10.54
N VAL A 535 29.67 -28.97 11.17
CA VAL A 535 29.91 -29.65 12.44
C VAL A 535 30.25 -31.11 12.16
N LEU A 536 31.48 -31.48 12.47
CA LEU A 536 31.94 -32.86 12.38
C LEU A 536 31.52 -33.64 13.63
N SER A 537 30.95 -34.83 13.42
CA SER A 537 30.77 -35.80 14.49
C SER A 537 32.10 -36.23 15.11
N GLY A 538 32.12 -36.56 16.40
CA GLY A 538 33.35 -36.98 17.10
C GLY A 538 33.98 -38.29 16.59
N LYS A 539 33.28 -39.05 15.73
CA LYS A 539 33.80 -40.26 15.07
C LYS A 539 34.06 -40.07 13.57
N ALA A 540 34.01 -38.83 13.07
CA ALA A 540 34.34 -38.52 11.69
C ALA A 540 35.72 -39.06 11.30
N SER A 541 35.78 -39.76 10.16
CA SER A 541 37.03 -40.28 9.61
C SER A 541 37.17 -39.84 8.16
N PHE A 542 38.41 -39.63 7.72
CA PHE A 542 38.72 -39.16 6.38
C PHE A 542 39.50 -40.24 5.64
N ARG A 543 39.21 -40.39 4.35
CA ARG A 543 39.89 -41.31 3.45
C ARG A 543 40.06 -40.63 2.10
N ASP A 544 41.29 -40.62 1.59
CA ASP A 544 41.60 -40.12 0.23
C ASP A 544 41.03 -38.71 -0.05
N GLY A 545 41.09 -37.83 0.96
CA GLY A 545 40.58 -36.46 0.86
C GLY A 545 39.05 -36.34 0.86
N GLY A 546 38.31 -37.35 1.33
CA GLY A 546 36.87 -37.28 1.53
C GLY A 546 36.42 -37.73 2.92
N LEU A 547 35.21 -37.35 3.32
CA LEU A 547 34.56 -37.82 4.54
C LEU A 547 34.11 -39.26 4.35
N ARG A 548 34.75 -40.19 5.05
CA ARG A 548 34.30 -41.58 5.10
C ARG A 548 33.13 -41.70 6.05
N PHE A 549 31.96 -42.05 5.53
CA PHE A 549 30.80 -42.43 6.32
C PHE A 549 30.77 -43.94 6.54
N SER A 550 30.49 -44.38 7.77
CA SER A 550 30.49 -45.80 8.15
C SER A 550 29.51 -46.14 9.27
N GLY A 551 28.55 -45.25 9.52
CA GLY A 551 27.72 -45.31 10.72
C GLY A 551 26.87 -44.06 10.87
N ASN A 552 25.86 -44.09 11.73
CA ASN A 552 25.10 -42.90 12.14
C ASN A 552 25.96 -41.90 12.93
N ASP A 553 26.97 -42.38 13.65
CA ASP A 553 27.85 -41.55 14.46
C ASP A 553 28.96 -40.86 13.65
N VAL A 554 29.01 -41.08 12.33
CA VAL A 554 30.03 -40.56 11.42
C VAL A 554 29.36 -39.66 10.39
N TYR A 555 29.21 -38.38 10.71
CA TYR A 555 28.52 -37.42 9.87
C TYR A 555 29.18 -36.03 9.87
N VAL A 556 28.85 -35.27 8.83
CA VAL A 556 28.95 -33.81 8.82
C VAL A 556 27.54 -33.26 8.86
N GLU A 557 27.30 -32.36 9.80
CA GLU A 557 26.04 -31.63 9.92
C GLU A 557 26.29 -30.16 9.62
N ILE A 558 25.49 -29.61 8.73
CA ILE A 558 25.46 -28.19 8.47
C ILE A 558 24.22 -27.66 9.19
N PRO A 559 24.37 -26.74 10.16
CA PRO A 559 23.25 -26.15 10.86
C PRO A 559 22.18 -25.67 9.89
N SER A 560 20.91 -25.76 10.31
CA SER A 560 19.82 -25.30 9.47
C SER A 560 20.04 -23.85 9.06
N SER A 561 19.88 -23.61 7.76
CA SER A 561 20.02 -22.30 7.14
C SER A 561 18.93 -22.12 6.10
N ALA A 562 18.42 -20.90 5.98
CA ALA A 562 17.49 -20.52 4.92
C ALA A 562 18.09 -20.70 3.51
N ASN A 563 19.42 -20.80 3.41
CA ASN A 563 20.12 -21.13 2.18
C ASN A 563 19.76 -22.52 1.63
N PHE A 564 19.17 -23.40 2.44
CA PHE A 564 18.70 -24.71 2.00
C PHE A 564 17.19 -24.76 1.69
N HIS A 565 16.52 -23.60 1.67
CA HIS A 565 15.18 -23.47 1.11
C HIS A 565 15.30 -23.36 -0.41
N LEU A 566 14.90 -24.42 -1.12
CA LEU A 566 15.03 -24.57 -2.57
C LEU A 566 13.67 -24.39 -3.25
N ASP A 567 13.26 -23.14 -3.40
CA ASP A 567 12.01 -22.67 -4.00
C ASP A 567 12.15 -22.40 -5.52
N GLY A 568 13.28 -21.86 -5.96
CA GLY A 568 13.60 -21.64 -7.39
C GLY A 568 14.33 -22.79 -8.09
N SER A 569 14.97 -22.49 -9.22
CA SER A 569 15.96 -23.38 -9.86
C SER A 569 17.10 -23.62 -8.87
N PHE A 570 17.60 -24.85 -8.83
CA PHE A 570 18.71 -25.23 -7.95
C PHE A 570 19.55 -26.33 -8.57
N VAL A 571 20.74 -26.49 -8.02
CA VAL A 571 21.63 -27.62 -8.31
C VAL A 571 22.21 -28.12 -7.00
N ILE A 572 22.14 -29.43 -6.77
CA ILE A 572 22.87 -30.13 -5.72
C ILE A 572 23.83 -31.09 -6.40
N HIS A 573 25.13 -30.89 -6.19
CA HIS A 573 26.19 -31.72 -6.76
C HIS A 573 26.91 -32.49 -5.65
N LEU A 574 26.99 -33.81 -5.79
CA LEU A 574 27.70 -34.71 -4.88
C LEU A 574 28.72 -35.51 -5.65
N ARG A 575 29.92 -35.63 -5.09
CA ARG A 575 30.92 -36.60 -5.55
C ARG A 575 31.17 -37.62 -4.46
N PHE A 576 30.79 -38.88 -4.66
CA PHE A 576 30.92 -39.90 -3.61
C PHE A 576 31.23 -41.30 -4.14
N SER A 577 31.76 -42.17 -3.27
CA SER A 577 31.88 -43.61 -3.50
C SER A 577 31.10 -44.40 -2.43
N LEU A 578 30.63 -45.58 -2.80
CA LEU A 578 30.02 -46.53 -1.88
C LEU A 578 30.95 -47.73 -1.74
N ASP A 579 31.53 -47.95 -0.56
CA ASP A 579 32.45 -49.06 -0.30
C ASP A 579 31.68 -50.36 -0.01
N ALA A 580 30.61 -50.27 0.79
CA ALA A 580 29.76 -51.41 1.14
C ALA A 580 28.35 -50.96 1.53
N SER A 581 27.35 -51.79 1.29
CA SER A 581 26.01 -51.65 1.88
C SER A 581 25.61 -52.91 2.63
N ASN A 582 24.97 -52.74 3.80
CA ASN A 582 24.20 -53.81 4.40
C ASN A 582 22.89 -53.94 3.63
N GLN A 583 22.72 -55.03 2.86
CA GLN A 583 21.64 -55.18 1.88
C GLN A 583 20.21 -55.19 2.47
N ALA A 584 20.07 -55.22 3.80
CA ALA A 584 18.76 -55.23 4.46
C ALA A 584 18.02 -53.89 4.35
N ASP A 585 18.72 -52.76 4.22
CA ASP A 585 18.14 -51.43 4.41
C ASP A 585 18.63 -50.37 3.41
N GLU A 586 17.86 -49.28 3.30
CA GLU A 586 18.21 -48.13 2.47
C GLU A 586 19.18 -47.19 3.21
N ILE A 587 20.09 -46.57 2.45
CA ILE A 587 21.17 -45.74 2.99
C ILE A 587 20.97 -44.30 2.53
N ASP A 588 20.89 -43.36 3.48
CA ASP A 588 20.91 -41.94 3.16
C ASP A 588 22.36 -41.47 3.03
N ILE A 589 22.73 -40.95 1.86
CA ILE A 589 24.03 -40.34 1.60
C ILE A 589 24.02 -38.90 2.13
N MET A 590 22.95 -38.18 1.81
CA MET A 590 22.71 -36.81 2.26
C MET A 590 21.22 -36.61 2.50
N SER A 591 20.86 -35.92 3.59
CA SER A 591 19.47 -35.60 3.91
C SER A 591 19.35 -34.23 4.57
N ASN A 592 18.26 -33.52 4.27
CA ASN A 592 17.83 -32.32 5.02
C ASN A 592 16.71 -32.77 5.98
N TRP A 593 17.07 -33.10 7.24
CA TRP A 593 16.29 -33.99 8.14
C TRP A 593 16.17 -33.55 9.62
N GLN A 594 14.99 -33.76 10.26
CA GLN A 594 14.82 -33.77 11.73
C GLN A 594 14.25 -35.09 12.30
N LEU A 595 14.91 -35.60 13.35
CA LEU A 595 14.80 -36.93 13.95
C LEU A 595 13.38 -37.43 14.31
N SER A 596 12.48 -36.56 14.80
CA SER A 596 11.26 -37.00 15.49
C SER A 596 9.96 -36.86 14.70
N SER A 597 9.97 -36.20 13.53
CA SER A 597 8.73 -35.68 12.90
C SER A 597 8.45 -36.19 11.48
N ASN A 598 9.32 -37.04 10.90
CA ASN A 598 9.27 -37.43 9.47
C ASN A 598 9.32 -36.26 8.48
N LYS A 599 9.70 -35.05 8.93
CA LYS A 599 9.85 -33.90 8.06
C LYS A 599 11.16 -33.95 7.29
N ARG A 600 11.07 -33.90 5.96
CA ARG A 600 12.20 -33.89 5.03
C ARG A 600 11.96 -32.80 3.99
N ALA A 601 13.01 -32.10 3.58
CA ALA A 601 12.96 -31.33 2.34
C ALA A 601 13.35 -32.22 1.14
N PHE A 602 14.54 -32.82 1.20
CA PHE A 602 15.05 -33.74 0.18
C PHE A 602 16.09 -34.73 0.75
N VAL A 603 16.39 -35.79 -0.01
CA VAL A 603 17.36 -36.83 0.35
C VAL A 603 17.96 -37.52 -0.88
N PHE A 604 19.27 -37.78 -0.83
CA PHE A 604 19.94 -38.75 -1.71
C PHE A 604 20.05 -40.09 -0.99
N ARG A 605 19.48 -41.13 -1.60
CA ARG A 605 19.31 -42.43 -0.96
C ARG A 605 19.70 -43.57 -1.88
N VAL A 606 20.47 -44.52 -1.36
CA VAL A 606 20.71 -45.80 -2.03
C VAL A 606 19.70 -46.82 -1.52
N ASP A 607 18.90 -47.40 -2.41
CA ASP A 607 17.91 -48.42 -2.03
C ASP A 607 18.51 -49.83 -1.89
N ARG A 608 17.64 -50.81 -1.58
CA ARG A 608 18.00 -52.23 -1.43
C ARG A 608 18.54 -52.87 -2.71
N GLU A 609 18.19 -52.33 -3.88
CA GLU A 609 18.70 -52.77 -5.19
C GLU A 609 20.01 -52.07 -5.56
N LYS A 610 20.55 -51.24 -4.64
CA LYS A 610 21.73 -50.39 -4.81
C LYS A 610 21.54 -49.29 -5.85
N ARG A 611 20.31 -48.84 -6.08
CA ARG A 611 20.06 -47.69 -6.96
C ARG A 611 20.10 -46.40 -6.16
N LEU A 612 20.75 -45.39 -6.73
CA LEU A 612 20.72 -44.04 -6.17
C LEU A 612 19.41 -43.35 -6.53
N ASN A 613 18.74 -42.80 -5.52
CA ASN A 613 17.46 -42.13 -5.64
C ASN A 613 17.59 -40.71 -5.11
N PHE A 614 16.93 -39.76 -5.76
CA PHE A 614 16.69 -38.43 -5.21
C PHE A 614 15.21 -38.30 -4.86
N ALA A 615 14.90 -38.05 -3.60
CA ALA A 615 13.52 -37.87 -3.13
C ALA A 615 13.34 -36.50 -2.49
N TRP A 616 12.13 -35.94 -2.59
CA TRP A 616 11.79 -34.63 -2.04
C TRP A 616 10.38 -34.60 -1.44
N SER A 617 10.05 -33.51 -0.75
CA SER A 617 8.73 -33.25 -0.21
C SER A 617 8.37 -31.79 -0.41
N THR A 618 7.10 -31.52 -0.70
CA THR A 618 6.53 -30.17 -0.83
C THR A 618 5.80 -29.75 0.45
N ASP A 619 5.37 -30.71 1.29
CA ASP A 619 4.56 -30.51 2.49
C ASP A 619 5.26 -30.91 3.80
N GLY A 620 6.48 -31.41 3.70
CA GLY A 620 7.27 -31.94 4.81
C GLY A 620 6.77 -33.29 5.34
N ARG A 621 6.00 -34.08 4.59
CA ARG A 621 5.46 -35.37 5.09
C ARG A 621 5.79 -36.59 4.23
N ALA A 622 6.37 -36.40 3.05
CA ALA A 622 6.46 -37.49 2.08
C ALA A 622 7.50 -38.56 2.47
N ARG A 623 7.04 -39.82 2.56
CA ARG A 623 7.91 -41.01 2.58
C ARG A 623 8.01 -41.73 1.23
N ASP A 624 7.02 -41.66 0.33
CA ASP A 624 6.98 -42.60 -0.81
C ASP A 624 6.51 -42.07 -2.18
N GLY A 625 6.12 -40.79 -2.33
CA GLY A 625 5.49 -40.31 -3.58
C GLY A 625 6.40 -39.61 -4.60
N ASN A 626 7.37 -38.83 -4.11
CA ASN A 626 8.15 -37.90 -4.94
C ASN A 626 9.61 -38.29 -4.94
N PHE A 627 10.01 -39.14 -5.90
CA PHE A 627 11.40 -39.53 -6.07
C PHE A 627 11.73 -39.83 -7.54
N ILE A 628 13.01 -39.68 -7.88
CA ILE A 628 13.59 -40.13 -9.14
C ILE A 628 14.48 -41.33 -8.82
N ARG A 629 14.23 -42.45 -9.49
CA ARG A 629 15.10 -43.64 -9.42
C ARG A 629 16.24 -43.48 -10.41
N GLY A 630 17.46 -43.56 -9.92
CA GLY A 630 18.67 -43.49 -10.71
C GLY A 630 19.29 -44.85 -11.01
N ALA A 631 20.57 -44.84 -11.38
CA ALA A 631 21.33 -46.01 -11.77
C ALA A 631 21.73 -46.89 -10.58
N GLN A 632 21.97 -48.18 -10.86
CA GLN A 632 22.56 -49.10 -9.90
C GLN A 632 24.05 -48.80 -9.71
N LEU A 633 24.48 -48.68 -8.46
CA LEU A 633 25.84 -48.35 -8.08
C LEU A 633 26.71 -49.62 -7.95
N ALA A 634 27.96 -49.50 -8.40
CA ALA A 634 29.05 -50.43 -8.16
C ALA A 634 29.84 -49.95 -6.94
N TYR A 635 30.37 -50.89 -6.16
CA TYR A 635 31.19 -50.54 -5.00
C TYR A 635 32.54 -49.95 -5.43
N GLU A 636 33.10 -49.10 -4.58
CA GLU A 636 34.42 -48.46 -4.69
C GLU A 636 34.58 -47.55 -5.93
N ARG A 637 33.56 -47.42 -6.77
CA ARG A 637 33.50 -46.44 -7.85
C ARG A 637 33.10 -45.07 -7.30
N ILE A 638 33.79 -44.04 -7.77
CA ILE A 638 33.41 -42.63 -7.54
C ILE A 638 32.34 -42.25 -8.56
N TYR A 639 31.29 -41.61 -8.09
CA TYR A 639 30.18 -41.09 -8.87
C TYR A 639 30.10 -39.58 -8.73
N ASP A 640 29.89 -38.90 -9.85
CA ASP A 640 29.49 -37.49 -9.90
C ASP A 640 27.98 -37.42 -10.10
N VAL A 641 27.27 -36.88 -9.11
CA VAL A 641 25.80 -36.94 -9.04
C VAL A 641 25.23 -35.55 -8.88
N ILE A 642 24.21 -35.25 -9.69
CA ILE A 642 23.59 -33.94 -9.73
C ILE A 642 22.08 -34.12 -9.60
N ALA A 643 21.46 -33.45 -8.64
CA ALA A 643 20.03 -33.18 -8.69
C ALA A 643 19.83 -31.70 -9.01
N SER A 644 19.17 -31.38 -10.12
CA SER A 644 18.88 -30.01 -10.51
C SER A 644 17.39 -29.80 -10.71
N LYS A 645 16.91 -28.57 -10.49
CA LYS A 645 15.59 -28.13 -10.93
C LYS A 645 15.77 -27.20 -12.13
N ALA A 646 15.27 -27.63 -13.27
CA ALA A 646 15.29 -26.85 -14.51
C ALA A 646 14.30 -25.68 -14.45
N ASP A 647 14.44 -24.73 -15.38
CA ASP A 647 13.62 -23.51 -15.42
C ASP A 647 12.14 -23.79 -15.77
N ASP A 648 11.85 -24.97 -16.32
CA ASP A 648 10.49 -25.47 -16.51
C ASP A 648 9.89 -26.11 -15.24
N GLY A 649 10.61 -26.05 -14.12
CA GLY A 649 10.19 -26.52 -12.82
C GLY A 649 10.40 -28.01 -12.57
N HIS A 650 10.86 -28.80 -13.54
CA HIS A 650 11.12 -30.22 -13.32
C HIS A 650 12.44 -30.47 -12.59
N ILE A 651 12.46 -31.53 -11.77
CA ILE A 651 13.69 -32.00 -11.13
C ILE A 651 14.31 -33.10 -11.99
N GLU A 652 15.62 -33.04 -12.19
CA GLU A 652 16.43 -34.00 -12.93
C GLU A 652 17.48 -34.62 -12.02
N LEU A 653 17.74 -35.92 -12.18
CA LEU A 653 18.84 -36.64 -11.53
C LEU A 653 19.82 -37.08 -12.61
N ILE A 654 21.05 -36.60 -12.55
CA ILE A 654 22.13 -36.90 -13.50
C ILE A 654 23.24 -37.64 -12.74
N ILE A 655 23.76 -38.71 -13.33
CA ILE A 655 24.85 -39.52 -12.77
C ILE A 655 25.93 -39.66 -13.84
N ASP A 656 27.15 -39.23 -13.53
CA ASP A 656 28.31 -39.22 -14.42
C ASP A 656 28.00 -38.56 -15.78
N GLY A 657 27.26 -37.45 -15.74
CA GLY A 657 26.84 -36.69 -16.93
C GLY A 657 25.67 -37.29 -17.72
N VAL A 658 25.09 -38.42 -17.29
CA VAL A 658 23.94 -39.06 -17.94
C VAL A 658 22.66 -38.83 -17.13
N LEU A 659 21.60 -38.33 -17.79
CA LEU A 659 20.28 -38.18 -17.19
C LEU A 659 19.73 -39.55 -16.76
N ALA A 660 19.67 -39.78 -15.46
CA ALA A 660 19.19 -41.02 -14.86
C ALA A 660 17.66 -41.01 -14.69
N GLY A 661 17.07 -39.83 -14.50
CA GLY A 661 15.61 -39.66 -14.51
C GLY A 661 15.17 -38.22 -14.26
N ARG A 662 13.86 -37.99 -14.35
CA ARG A 662 13.23 -36.67 -14.24
C ARG A 662 11.87 -36.78 -13.55
N SER A 663 11.45 -35.76 -12.80
CA SER A 663 10.12 -35.71 -12.17
C SER A 663 9.03 -35.71 -13.25
N SER A 664 7.93 -36.42 -12.99
CA SER A 664 6.81 -36.50 -13.94
C SER A 664 6.07 -35.18 -14.10
N GLU A 665 6.07 -34.34 -13.06
CA GLU A 665 5.41 -33.04 -13.02
C GLU A 665 6.40 -31.94 -12.58
N PRO A 666 6.14 -30.67 -12.95
CA PRO A 666 6.84 -29.52 -12.38
C PRO A 666 6.69 -29.47 -10.86
N VAL A 667 7.75 -29.07 -10.17
CA VAL A 667 7.80 -28.95 -8.71
C VAL A 667 7.94 -27.47 -8.34
N GLU A 668 6.88 -26.88 -7.81
CA GLU A 668 6.88 -25.44 -7.48
C GLU A 668 7.94 -25.09 -6.43
N ALA A 669 7.99 -25.77 -5.29
CA ALA A 669 9.00 -25.55 -4.25
C ALA A 669 9.24 -26.80 -3.41
N LEU A 670 10.46 -26.97 -2.88
CA LEU A 670 10.73 -27.95 -1.84
C LEU A 670 10.29 -27.41 -0.47
N HIS A 671 9.89 -28.32 0.43
CA HIS A 671 9.50 -27.95 1.79
C HIS A 671 10.65 -27.22 2.51
N ALA A 672 10.38 -25.99 2.94
CA ALA A 672 11.30 -25.21 3.78
C ALA A 672 11.38 -25.84 5.18
N SER A 673 12.41 -26.65 5.39
CA SER A 673 12.58 -27.40 6.64
C SER A 673 13.63 -26.73 7.53
N PRO A 674 13.31 -26.37 8.80
CA PRO A 674 14.23 -25.72 9.72
C PRO A 674 15.24 -26.71 10.31
N VAL A 675 15.67 -27.68 9.52
CA VAL A 675 16.40 -28.84 9.97
C VAL A 675 17.80 -28.82 9.36
N PRO A 676 18.80 -29.41 10.04
CA PRO A 676 20.16 -29.42 9.51
C PRO A 676 20.27 -30.22 8.21
N LEU A 677 21.20 -29.81 7.34
CA LEU A 677 21.64 -30.63 6.23
C LEU A 677 22.72 -31.59 6.75
N ARG A 678 22.48 -32.88 6.62
CA ARG A 678 23.37 -33.92 7.13
C ARG A 678 23.89 -34.78 6.00
N VAL A 679 25.21 -34.95 5.98
CA VAL A 679 25.91 -35.93 5.16
C VAL A 679 26.20 -37.14 6.05
N SER A 680 25.76 -38.33 5.60
CA SER A 680 25.87 -39.66 6.23
C SER A 680 24.69 -40.15 7.08
N GLY A 681 24.14 -41.28 6.64
CA GLY A 681 23.38 -42.25 7.42
C GLY A 681 21.96 -41.81 7.75
N ARG A 682 21.06 -42.79 7.95
CA ARG A 682 19.74 -42.46 8.50
C ARG A 682 19.91 -41.97 9.94
N ALA A 683 19.21 -40.89 10.28
CA ALA A 683 19.28 -40.30 11.61
C ALA A 683 18.83 -41.27 12.74
N ASN A 684 18.01 -42.29 12.42
CA ASN A 684 17.54 -43.29 13.38
C ASN A 684 18.53 -44.43 13.68
N GLY A 685 19.70 -44.49 13.04
CA GLY A 685 20.75 -45.46 13.38
C GLY A 685 20.64 -46.86 12.74
N ASP A 686 19.53 -47.19 12.09
CA ASP A 686 19.23 -48.58 11.72
C ASP A 686 19.82 -49.06 10.38
N ALA A 687 20.49 -48.21 9.61
CA ALA A 687 20.98 -48.58 8.27
C ALA A 687 22.15 -47.71 7.82
N THR A 688 23.34 -48.29 7.76
CA THR A 688 24.57 -47.55 7.45
C THR A 688 25.33 -48.24 6.32
N GLY A 689 25.41 -47.58 5.17
CA GLY A 689 26.42 -47.89 4.17
C GLY A 689 27.78 -47.42 4.64
N ILE A 690 28.82 -48.02 4.10
CA ILE A 690 30.19 -47.50 4.19
C ILE A 690 30.50 -46.86 2.84
N GLY A 691 31.01 -45.64 2.84
CA GLY A 691 31.42 -44.94 1.63
C GLY A 691 32.18 -43.67 1.94
N THR A 692 32.52 -42.90 0.92
CA THR A 692 33.30 -41.66 1.05
C THR A 692 32.65 -40.54 0.26
N LEU A 693 32.35 -39.40 0.89
CA LEU A 693 31.95 -38.16 0.22
C LEU A 693 33.20 -37.30 -0.05
N TYR A 694 33.47 -37.00 -1.31
CA TYR A 694 34.61 -36.20 -1.76
C TYR A 694 34.26 -34.72 -1.98
N ALA A 695 33.01 -34.42 -2.36
CA ALA A 695 32.54 -33.05 -2.54
C ALA A 695 31.02 -32.98 -2.35
N LEU A 696 30.54 -31.85 -1.84
CA LEU A 696 29.12 -31.48 -1.83
C LEU A 696 28.99 -29.99 -2.13
N GLU A 697 28.30 -29.65 -3.20
CA GLU A 697 28.02 -28.28 -3.59
C GLU A 697 26.51 -28.08 -3.77
N ILE A 698 26.01 -26.92 -3.35
CA ILE A 698 24.62 -26.52 -3.56
C ILE A 698 24.61 -25.12 -4.17
N TYR A 699 23.89 -24.98 -5.27
CA TYR A 699 23.65 -23.72 -5.96
C TYR A 699 22.15 -23.41 -5.99
N LYS A 700 21.78 -22.15 -5.75
CA LYS A 700 20.42 -21.60 -5.90
C LYS A 700 20.36 -20.67 -7.12
N GLY A 701 19.19 -20.57 -7.73
CA GLY A 701 18.93 -19.68 -8.87
C GLY A 701 19.57 -20.15 -10.19
N ARG A 702 19.98 -21.42 -10.28
CA ARG A 702 20.64 -21.98 -11.46
C ARG A 702 20.04 -23.32 -11.85
N SER A 703 19.95 -23.54 -13.15
CA SER A 703 19.59 -24.83 -13.77
C SER A 703 20.81 -25.56 -14.32
N ASP A 704 21.96 -24.89 -14.42
CA ASP A 704 23.23 -25.42 -14.94
C ASP A 704 24.34 -25.45 -13.86
N LEU A 705 25.22 -26.46 -13.96
CA LEU A 705 26.45 -26.46 -13.17
C LEU A 705 27.51 -25.59 -13.85
N PRO A 706 28.22 -24.72 -13.10
CA PRO A 706 29.53 -24.29 -13.57
C PRO A 706 30.43 -25.52 -13.77
N PRO A 707 31.37 -25.49 -14.72
CA PRO A 707 32.35 -26.56 -14.87
C PRO A 707 33.06 -26.82 -13.51
N PRO A 708 33.32 -28.08 -13.14
CA PRO A 708 33.87 -28.42 -11.84
C PRO A 708 35.15 -27.63 -11.60
N THR A 709 35.22 -26.91 -10.48
CA THR A 709 36.45 -26.25 -10.05
C THR A 709 37.44 -27.35 -9.63
N SER A 710 38.63 -27.34 -10.23
CA SER A 710 39.65 -28.39 -10.11
C SER A 710 40.28 -28.48 -8.73
#